data_AF-A0A556U3W4-F1
#
_entry.id   AF-A0A556U3W4-F1
#
_cell.length_a   1.000
_cell.length_b   1.000
_cell.length_c   1.000
_cell.angle_alpha   90.00
_cell.angle_beta   90.00
_cell.angle_gamma   90.00
#
_symmetry.space_group_name_H-M   'P 1'
#
loop_
_entity.id
_entity.type
_entity.pdbx_description
1 polymer ?
#
loop_
_entity_poly.entity_id
_entity_poly.type
_entity_poly.pdbx_seq_one_letter_code
_entity_poly.pdbx_strand_id
1 'polypeptide(L)'
;MATNDLMMELQKDSIKLDEDSERKVVAMLLKLLEDKNGEVQNLAVKCLGPLVRKVKEYQVEMMVDTLCSNMVSDKEQLRDISSMGLKTVIAELPPPTAGLCLTANVCKKITAQLIGTLGKHDDVSVQLEALDILSDMLGRLSSTLIGFHQSILTSLLPQLTSPRMAVRKRAIMALGQLVPCSSPAVFMQLTEYLMGELARGAPASNTRTYMQCITAISQHGGHRVAEHLEKIIPMVVKFCNMEDDELRENCFQAFEAFVRRCPKEMSPHIPMVIKLCLKYVIYDPNYNYDAEDEQEDSMDIEDGGDEDQESEDEYSDDDDMSWKVRRSSVKCLEAIISNRRDLLVELYGNVCPVLVSRFKEREENVKSDIFLAFVALLRQTKPSYSSALDLGTKEDPAVTLLKKQVPTIIKALHKQLKDKSMKSRQGCFSILTEISLVLPGSLGEHIPALIPGIVFSLTDKCASSNMKIDALSFLHVLLSSHNPEVFYPHIKVILPQVILCVEDPFYKITSEALQVTQQMVKMMRPLDKPSSFDAKPYIKDIFNGTLKRLKAADIDQEVKERAISCMAHIVSHLGDQLGGDLQPTLQIFLERLKNEITRLTAVKALSIITTSPLKIDIRSILTEGMPTLGSFLRKNQRALKLSTLTALNIIVTNYSDSFKPALIESVLNELPALIQESDMHVSQVAIMLVTCIAKVCPNSLTKIGSTILPEVLHLVHSPLLQGGALGSIVEFLQVLVVTKASNMGYNDLIKALTGPFYKAKSSDSGSVHRQSYYSVAKCVAALSSVCPKEASGTITNLTQEVKNQKTSESVRILSFLCLGEVGRSIKLGTQKELKTVIMDAFSSPSEEVKSAASCALGNICVGNLDEYLPFLLKEIGSQAKRQYLLLHSLKEVISALSAESLKPQVENIWSLLFKNCECPEEGTRNVVAECLGKLTLVNPSELLPRLKNQLSTGSSLARSTVVTAVKFTIVDQPMPIDSLLKECIGDFLKTIQDTDLNVRRVALVMFNSAAHNKPGLIRGLLTTILPYLYKETQIRKELIREVEMGPFKHTVDDGLDVRKAAFECMYTLLDNCLECLDIFEFLNHVEEGLKDHYDIRMLTFIMLARLASLCPSAIVQRLDRLVEPLRATCTTKVKAGSVKQEFEKQEELRRSAMRAVAALLSIKDVEKSPAMADFATQIRTNAEMATIFESVQGDPLSGAVESMDTS
;
A
#
# COMPACT_ATOMS: atom_id res chain seq x y z
N MET A 1 25.98 12.26 44.10
CA MET A 1 27.14 12.99 43.53
C MET A 1 28.21 12.01 43.10
N ALA A 2 29.05 11.46 43.99
CA ALA A 2 30.12 10.51 43.63
C ALA A 2 29.66 9.29 42.80
N THR A 3 28.55 8.65 43.18
CA THR A 3 27.97 7.51 42.42
C THR A 3 27.48 7.92 41.03
N ASN A 4 27.01 9.16 40.87
CA ASN A 4 26.52 9.71 39.61
C ASN A 4 27.70 10.02 38.66
N ASP A 5 28.78 10.55 39.20
CA ASP A 5 30.02 10.80 38.44
C ASP A 5 30.64 9.48 38.01
N LEU A 6 30.68 8.48 38.91
CA LEU A 6 31.11 7.12 38.57
C LEU A 6 30.24 6.50 37.45
N MET A 7 28.92 6.70 37.48
CA MET A 7 28.02 6.22 36.43
C MET A 7 28.35 6.86 35.07
N MET A 8 28.51 8.19 35.03
CA MET A 8 28.85 8.93 33.81
C MET A 8 30.21 8.50 33.24
N GLU A 9 31.16 8.17 34.10
CA GLU A 9 32.46 7.65 33.71
C GLU A 9 32.38 6.21 33.19
N LEU A 10 31.61 5.31 33.83
CA LEU A 10 31.41 3.93 33.38
C LEU A 10 30.70 3.82 32.02
N GLN A 11 29.93 4.83 31.63
CA GLN A 11 29.27 4.90 30.33
C GLN A 11 30.22 5.31 29.18
N LYS A 12 31.41 5.84 29.49
CA LYS A 12 32.42 6.20 28.47
C LYS A 12 33.27 4.98 28.10
N ASP A 13 33.64 4.88 26.82
CA ASP A 13 34.50 3.79 26.34
C ASP A 13 35.98 3.94 26.65
N SER A 14 36.39 5.09 27.19
CA SER A 14 37.79 5.44 27.48
C SER A 14 38.36 4.81 28.76
N ILE A 15 37.52 4.24 29.63
CA ILE A 15 37.96 3.73 30.94
C ILE A 15 38.23 2.23 30.87
N LYS A 16 39.44 1.83 31.27
CA LYS A 16 39.79 0.44 31.58
C LYS A 16 40.04 0.35 33.08
N LEU A 17 39.29 -0.50 33.77
CA LEU A 17 39.47 -0.75 35.19
C LEU A 17 40.53 -1.85 35.36
N ASP A 18 41.51 -1.62 36.25
CA ASP A 18 42.42 -2.66 36.69
C ASP A 18 41.71 -3.63 37.65
N GLU A 19 42.18 -4.87 37.75
CA GLU A 19 41.50 -5.94 38.52
C GLU A 19 41.27 -5.61 40.01
N ASP A 20 42.17 -4.85 40.63
CA ASP A 20 42.00 -4.39 42.02
C ASP A 20 40.96 -3.26 42.12
N SER A 21 40.90 -2.39 41.11
CA SER A 21 39.89 -1.33 40.99
C SER A 21 38.50 -1.92 40.70
N GLU A 22 38.40 -2.93 39.85
CA GLU A 22 37.15 -3.68 39.60
C GLU A 22 36.60 -4.26 40.90
N ARG A 23 37.43 -4.98 41.68
CA ARG A 23 37.03 -5.58 42.97
C ARG A 23 36.50 -4.52 43.94
N LYS A 24 37.20 -3.39 44.06
CA LYS A 24 36.80 -2.29 44.95
C LYS A 24 35.52 -1.62 44.49
N VAL A 25 35.36 -1.35 43.19
CA VAL A 25 34.16 -0.73 42.62
C VAL A 25 32.95 -1.63 42.79
N VAL A 26 33.09 -2.93 42.48
CA VAL A 26 32.03 -3.94 42.65
C VAL A 26 31.63 -4.07 44.12
N ALA A 27 32.59 -4.26 45.03
CA ALA A 27 32.31 -4.37 46.46
C ALA A 27 31.66 -3.10 47.03
N MET A 28 32.09 -1.92 46.56
CA MET A 28 31.52 -0.64 46.99
C MET A 28 30.10 -0.44 46.46
N LEU A 29 29.84 -0.75 45.18
CA LEU A 29 28.49 -0.66 44.61
C LEU A 29 27.52 -1.64 45.27
N LEU A 30 27.97 -2.86 45.56
CA LEU A 30 27.17 -3.83 46.32
C LEU A 30 26.88 -3.34 47.75
N LYS A 31 27.84 -2.65 48.39
CA LYS A 31 27.64 -2.02 49.69
C LYS A 31 26.68 -0.82 49.64
N LEU A 32 26.71 -0.04 48.56
CA LEU A 32 25.80 1.11 48.36
C LEU A 32 24.35 0.68 48.09
N LEU A 33 24.08 -0.59 47.78
CA LEU A 33 22.72 -1.14 47.78
C LEU A 33 22.12 -1.17 49.20
N GLU A 34 22.96 -1.22 50.24
CA GLU A 34 22.55 -1.16 51.65
C GLU A 34 22.60 0.28 52.23
N ASP A 35 22.72 1.31 51.38
CA ASP A 35 22.75 2.70 51.86
C ASP A 35 21.43 3.12 52.51
N LYS A 36 21.48 4.05 53.46
CA LYS A 36 20.28 4.55 54.15
C LYS A 36 19.43 5.46 53.25
N ASN A 37 20.02 6.05 52.21
CA ASN A 37 19.34 6.93 51.27
C ASN A 37 18.91 6.18 50.00
N GLY A 38 17.59 6.13 49.75
CA GLY A 38 17.01 5.49 48.57
C GLY A 38 17.46 6.07 47.22
N GLU A 39 17.84 7.35 47.15
CA GLU A 39 18.40 7.92 45.92
C GLU A 39 19.78 7.35 45.58
N VAL A 40 20.60 7.10 46.62
CA VAL A 40 21.93 6.50 46.46
C VAL A 40 21.79 5.03 46.07
N GLN A 41 20.84 4.31 46.66
CA GLN A 41 20.51 2.92 46.29
C GLN A 41 20.06 2.83 44.82
N ASN A 42 19.16 3.71 44.37
CA ASN A 42 18.69 3.75 42.99
C ASN A 42 19.81 4.06 41.99
N LEU A 43 20.72 4.98 42.34
CA LEU A 43 21.91 5.25 41.52
C LEU A 43 22.87 4.06 41.50
N ALA A 44 23.06 3.36 42.62
CA ALA A 44 23.89 2.17 42.68
C ALA A 44 23.36 1.05 41.77
N VAL A 45 22.03 0.82 41.75
CA VAL A 45 21.38 -0.12 40.82
C VAL A 45 21.60 0.28 39.36
N LYS A 46 21.41 1.56 39.02
CA LYS A 46 21.65 2.06 37.65
C LYS A 46 23.11 1.92 37.22
N CYS A 47 24.07 1.99 38.15
CA CYS A 47 25.48 1.75 37.89
C CYS A 47 25.81 0.28 37.59
N LEU A 48 25.03 -0.69 38.09
CA LEU A 48 25.28 -2.12 37.83
C LEU A 48 25.18 -2.46 36.34
N GLY A 49 24.25 -1.84 35.63
CA GLY A 49 24.06 -2.04 34.19
C GLY A 49 25.32 -1.81 33.34
N PRO A 50 25.87 -0.58 33.29
CA PRO A 50 27.09 -0.29 32.52
C PRO A 50 28.32 -1.03 33.07
N LEU A 51 28.37 -1.34 34.37
CA LEU A 51 29.48 -2.06 34.98
C LEU A 51 29.65 -3.49 34.42
N VAL A 52 28.54 -4.20 34.18
CA VAL A 52 28.54 -5.59 33.64
C VAL A 52 29.29 -5.68 32.31
N ARG A 53 29.29 -4.62 31.51
CA ARG A 53 29.99 -4.57 30.21
C ARG A 53 31.49 -4.24 30.32
N LYS A 54 31.95 -3.81 31.50
CA LYS A 54 33.30 -3.27 31.72
C LYS A 54 34.18 -4.12 32.64
N VAL A 55 33.59 -5.05 33.39
CA VAL A 55 34.32 -5.92 34.33
C VAL A 55 34.54 -7.35 33.80
N LYS A 56 35.57 -8.03 34.31
CA LYS A 56 35.87 -9.44 33.99
C LYS A 56 34.78 -10.42 34.45
N GLU A 57 34.71 -11.59 33.81
CA GLU A 57 33.64 -12.58 34.01
C GLU A 57 33.45 -13.01 35.48
N TYR A 58 34.54 -13.24 36.20
CA TYR A 58 34.51 -13.63 37.61
C TYR A 58 33.86 -12.57 38.52
N GLN A 59 34.04 -11.28 38.22
CA GLN A 59 33.44 -10.21 39.02
C GLN A 59 31.93 -10.08 38.75
N VAL A 60 31.50 -10.27 37.50
CA VAL A 60 30.07 -10.35 37.16
C VAL A 60 29.42 -11.54 37.85
N GLU A 61 30.09 -12.69 37.88
CA GLU A 61 29.60 -13.88 38.57
C GLU A 61 29.44 -13.62 40.08
N MET A 62 30.42 -12.99 40.72
CA MET A 62 30.35 -12.61 42.13
C MET A 62 29.24 -11.59 42.41
N MET A 63 29.03 -10.60 41.53
CA MET A 63 27.93 -9.64 41.64
C MET A 63 26.58 -10.36 41.62
N VAL A 64 26.39 -11.24 40.66
CA VAL A 64 25.15 -11.99 40.48
C VAL A 64 24.90 -12.94 41.66
N ASP A 65 25.93 -13.63 42.15
CA ASP A 65 25.83 -14.53 43.30
C ASP A 65 25.44 -13.77 44.59
N THR A 66 26.01 -12.57 44.76
CA THR A 66 25.68 -11.69 45.90
C THR A 66 24.25 -11.16 45.78
N LEU A 67 23.82 -10.70 44.59
CA LEU A 67 22.46 -10.23 44.35
C LEU A 67 21.43 -11.35 44.56
N CYS A 68 21.70 -12.56 44.07
CA CYS A 68 20.82 -13.71 44.27
C CYS A 68 20.77 -14.18 45.72
N SER A 69 21.89 -14.12 46.45
CA SER A 69 21.91 -14.40 47.89
C SER A 69 21.10 -13.36 48.69
N ASN A 70 21.22 -12.09 48.31
CA ASN A 70 20.48 -10.98 48.94
C ASN A 70 18.97 -11.02 48.66
N MET A 71 18.53 -11.68 47.58
CA MET A 71 17.11 -11.93 47.32
C MET A 71 16.45 -12.83 48.38
N VAL A 72 17.23 -13.66 49.07
CA VAL A 72 16.75 -14.55 50.16
C VAL A 72 17.04 -13.94 51.54
N SER A 73 17.45 -12.66 51.60
CA SER A 73 17.73 -11.99 52.86
C SER A 73 16.46 -11.70 53.67
N ASP A 74 16.60 -11.66 55.00
CA ASP A 74 15.53 -11.28 55.92
C ASP A 74 15.16 -9.79 55.82
N LYS A 75 16.05 -8.95 55.24
CA LYS A 75 15.81 -7.51 55.05
C LYS A 75 15.01 -7.25 53.76
N GLU A 76 13.77 -6.81 53.90
CA GLU A 76 12.86 -6.53 52.77
C GLU A 76 13.41 -5.51 51.76
N GLN A 77 13.90 -4.36 52.23
CA GLN A 77 14.49 -3.33 51.35
C GLN A 77 15.70 -3.85 50.55
N LEU A 78 16.46 -4.78 51.13
CA LEU A 78 17.61 -5.39 50.46
C LEU A 78 17.18 -6.41 49.38
N ARG A 79 16.04 -7.09 49.57
CA ARG A 79 15.47 -8.00 48.56
C ARG A 79 15.00 -7.23 47.32
N ASP A 80 14.24 -6.15 47.52
CA ASP A 80 13.65 -5.37 46.41
C ASP A 80 14.74 -4.68 45.58
N ILE A 81 15.72 -4.06 46.23
CA ILE A 81 16.84 -3.40 45.53
C ILE A 81 17.73 -4.42 44.80
N SER A 82 17.90 -5.63 45.36
CA SER A 82 18.68 -6.70 44.73
C SER A 82 17.95 -7.33 43.55
N SER A 83 16.62 -7.46 43.63
CA SER A 83 15.77 -7.87 42.48
C SER A 83 15.87 -6.86 41.34
N MET A 84 15.73 -5.56 41.65
CA MET A 84 15.89 -4.48 40.66
C MET A 84 17.30 -4.45 40.05
N GLY A 85 18.32 -4.68 40.88
CA GLY A 85 19.71 -4.85 40.46
C GLY A 85 19.89 -6.00 39.48
N LEU A 86 19.33 -7.17 39.79
CA LEU A 86 19.43 -8.36 38.95
C LEU A 86 18.70 -8.18 37.61
N LYS A 87 17.51 -7.57 37.61
CA LYS A 87 16.79 -7.20 36.38
C LYS A 87 17.60 -6.23 35.51
N THR A 88 18.24 -5.23 36.14
CA THR A 88 19.10 -4.26 35.44
C THR A 88 20.32 -4.95 34.82
N VAL A 89 20.94 -5.89 35.54
CA VAL A 89 22.05 -6.72 35.01
C VAL A 89 21.58 -7.54 33.80
N ILE A 90 20.44 -8.25 33.91
CA ILE A 90 19.87 -9.05 32.83
C ILE A 90 19.51 -8.19 31.60
N ALA A 91 18.99 -6.98 31.83
CA ALA A 91 18.66 -6.01 30.79
C ALA A 91 19.89 -5.44 30.05
N GLU A 92 21.07 -5.53 30.65
CA GLU A 92 22.32 -5.01 30.08
C GLU A 92 23.27 -6.09 29.57
N LEU A 93 22.94 -7.37 29.80
CA LEU A 93 23.69 -8.50 29.26
C LEU A 93 23.67 -8.51 27.72
N PRO A 94 24.84 -8.65 27.06
CA PRO A 94 24.89 -8.74 25.61
C PRO A 94 24.22 -10.02 25.11
N PRO A 95 23.49 -9.95 23.97
CA PRO A 95 22.94 -11.14 23.33
C PRO A 95 24.07 -12.11 22.92
N PRO A 96 23.79 -13.43 22.89
CA PRO A 96 24.79 -14.49 22.68
C PRO A 96 25.54 -14.39 21.33
N THR A 97 25.04 -13.58 20.40
CA THR A 97 25.66 -13.24 19.12
C THR A 97 27.03 -12.54 19.24
N ALA A 98 27.43 -12.09 20.43
CA ALA A 98 28.72 -11.43 20.69
C ALA A 98 29.86 -12.35 21.17
N GLY A 99 29.69 -13.69 21.16
CA GLY A 99 30.80 -14.63 21.40
C GLY A 99 31.34 -14.71 22.84
N LEU A 100 30.57 -14.27 23.84
CA LEU A 100 30.99 -14.27 25.25
C LEU A 100 30.36 -15.45 26.02
N CYS A 101 31.22 -16.34 26.56
CA CYS A 101 30.84 -17.40 27.52
C CYS A 101 30.23 -16.86 28.82
N LEU A 102 30.52 -15.59 29.15
CA LEU A 102 29.93 -14.82 30.26
C LEU A 102 28.41 -15.00 30.38
N THR A 103 27.65 -14.67 29.33
CA THR A 103 26.17 -14.63 29.39
C THR A 103 25.60 -16.03 29.68
N ALA A 104 26.19 -17.08 29.11
CA ALA A 104 25.75 -18.45 29.35
C ALA A 104 26.03 -18.89 30.80
N ASN A 105 27.23 -18.61 31.34
CA ASN A 105 27.59 -19.02 32.70
C ASN A 105 26.80 -18.25 33.78
N VAL A 106 26.61 -16.95 33.58
CA VAL A 106 25.80 -16.10 34.46
C VAL A 106 24.33 -16.56 34.45
N CYS A 107 23.74 -16.80 33.27
CA CYS A 107 22.37 -17.28 33.17
C CYS A 107 22.21 -18.68 33.80
N LYS A 108 23.18 -19.58 33.62
CA LYS A 108 23.16 -20.91 34.26
C LYS A 108 23.12 -20.80 35.80
N LYS A 109 23.96 -19.93 36.37
CA LYS A 109 24.05 -19.76 37.83
C LYS A 109 22.78 -19.14 38.41
N ILE A 110 22.26 -18.09 37.76
CA ILE A 110 20.96 -17.47 38.10
C ILE A 110 19.85 -18.52 38.02
N THR A 111 19.76 -19.25 36.91
CA THR A 111 18.71 -20.27 36.72
C THR A 111 18.75 -21.35 37.79
N ALA A 112 19.94 -21.85 38.14
CA ALA A 112 20.09 -22.86 39.18
C ALA A 112 19.65 -22.36 40.56
N GLN A 113 19.99 -21.11 40.90
CA GLN A 113 19.58 -20.48 42.16
C GLN A 113 18.08 -20.16 42.19
N LEU A 114 17.50 -19.65 41.08
CA LEU A 114 16.06 -19.40 40.96
C LEU A 114 15.24 -20.70 41.04
N ILE A 115 15.71 -21.80 40.43
CA ILE A 115 15.08 -23.12 40.59
C ILE A 115 15.10 -23.56 42.06
N GLY A 116 16.23 -23.34 42.75
CA GLY A 116 16.38 -23.65 44.17
C GLY A 116 15.48 -22.81 45.08
N THR A 117 15.25 -21.53 44.76
CA THR A 117 14.35 -20.64 45.53
C THR A 117 12.88 -20.95 45.27
N LEU A 118 12.51 -21.33 44.04
CA LEU A 118 11.15 -21.75 43.70
C LEU A 118 10.73 -23.06 44.39
N GLY A 119 11.69 -23.92 44.77
CA GLY A 119 11.44 -25.14 45.53
C GLY A 119 11.16 -24.93 47.04
N LYS A 120 11.44 -23.75 47.59
CA LYS A 120 11.17 -23.40 49.00
C LYS A 120 9.80 -22.72 49.08
N HIS A 121 8.84 -23.37 49.74
CA HIS A 121 7.42 -22.97 49.69
C HIS A 121 7.01 -21.87 50.68
N ASP A 122 7.90 -21.39 51.55
CA ASP A 122 7.51 -20.59 52.73
C ASP A 122 7.44 -19.06 52.47
N ASP A 123 8.22 -18.51 51.53
CA ASP A 123 8.29 -17.05 51.26
C ASP A 123 7.72 -16.64 49.90
N VAL A 124 6.47 -16.16 49.90
CA VAL A 124 5.76 -15.81 48.66
C VAL A 124 6.29 -14.55 47.97
N SER A 125 6.85 -13.59 48.71
CA SER A 125 7.48 -12.39 48.13
C SER A 125 8.72 -12.74 47.29
N VAL A 126 9.55 -13.65 47.79
CA VAL A 126 10.75 -14.15 47.08
C VAL A 126 10.35 -14.93 45.83
N GLN A 127 9.31 -15.77 45.91
CA GLN A 127 8.78 -16.50 44.75
C GLN A 127 8.28 -15.56 43.64
N LEU A 128 7.56 -14.49 44.00
CA LEU A 128 7.07 -13.52 43.03
C LEU A 128 8.22 -12.85 42.28
N GLU A 129 9.24 -12.37 42.99
CA GLU A 129 10.41 -11.73 42.36
C GLU A 129 11.24 -12.73 41.54
N ALA A 130 11.41 -13.95 42.03
CA ALA A 130 12.10 -15.02 41.30
C ALA A 130 11.40 -15.37 39.98
N LEU A 131 10.06 -15.46 39.98
CA LEU A 131 9.28 -15.72 38.77
C LEU A 131 9.36 -14.57 37.76
N ASP A 132 9.40 -13.32 38.24
CA ASP A 132 9.48 -12.14 37.38
C ASP A 132 10.85 -12.06 36.69
N ILE A 133 11.93 -12.27 37.46
CA ILE A 133 13.30 -12.36 36.94
C ILE A 133 13.43 -13.51 35.94
N LEU A 134 12.85 -14.67 36.25
CA LEU A 134 12.84 -15.82 35.34
C LEU A 134 12.09 -15.51 34.04
N SER A 135 10.95 -14.80 34.11
CA SER A 135 10.19 -14.36 32.93
C SER A 135 10.98 -13.39 32.06
N ASP A 136 11.63 -12.38 32.66
CA ASP A 136 12.49 -11.42 31.94
C ASP A 136 13.68 -12.11 31.26
N MET A 137 14.29 -13.07 31.97
CA MET A 137 15.45 -13.82 31.47
C MET A 137 15.05 -14.77 30.34
N LEU A 138 13.89 -15.45 30.45
CA LEU A 138 13.34 -16.27 29.37
C LEU A 138 12.93 -15.42 28.16
N GLY A 139 12.32 -14.25 28.35
CA GLY A 139 11.91 -13.38 27.25
C GLY A 139 13.07 -12.90 26.37
N ARG A 140 14.25 -12.68 26.96
CA ARG A 140 15.45 -12.16 26.25
C ARG A 140 16.48 -13.22 25.88
N LEU A 141 16.72 -14.20 26.74
CA LEU A 141 17.89 -15.10 26.66
C LEU A 141 17.49 -16.59 26.55
N SER A 142 16.25 -16.90 26.16
CA SER A 142 15.73 -18.29 26.10
C SER A 142 16.62 -19.29 25.34
N SER A 143 17.29 -18.84 24.26
CA SER A 143 18.13 -19.69 23.40
C SER A 143 19.40 -20.22 24.10
N THR A 144 19.91 -19.54 25.14
CA THR A 144 21.07 -20.00 25.91
C THR A 144 20.68 -21.00 27.02
N LEU A 145 19.39 -21.09 27.34
CA LEU A 145 18.83 -21.85 28.46
C LEU A 145 18.27 -23.22 28.04
N ILE A 146 18.46 -23.66 26.79
CA ILE A 146 17.87 -24.90 26.24
C ILE A 146 18.12 -26.12 27.14
N GLY A 147 19.33 -26.26 27.69
CA GLY A 147 19.69 -27.36 28.60
C GLY A 147 18.96 -27.34 29.95
N PHE A 148 18.38 -26.20 30.35
CA PHE A 148 17.66 -26.00 31.61
C PHE A 148 16.14 -25.93 31.43
N HIS A 149 15.63 -25.89 30.18
CA HIS A 149 14.19 -25.79 29.91
C HIS A 149 13.39 -26.89 30.59
N GLN A 150 13.91 -28.12 30.62
CA GLN A 150 13.28 -29.25 31.31
C GLN A 150 13.17 -29.00 32.82
N SER A 151 14.26 -28.55 33.44
CA SER A 151 14.32 -28.26 34.88
C SER A 151 13.41 -27.08 35.25
N ILE A 152 13.42 -26.02 34.45
CA ILE A 152 12.54 -24.85 34.60
C ILE A 152 11.07 -25.27 34.51
N LEU A 153 10.71 -26.09 33.52
CA LEU A 153 9.35 -26.60 33.37
C LEU A 153 8.92 -27.38 34.62
N THR A 154 9.74 -28.33 35.09
CA THR A 154 9.41 -29.12 36.29
C THR A 154 9.24 -28.27 37.55
N SER A 155 9.92 -27.13 37.65
CA SER A 155 9.79 -26.20 38.77
C SER A 155 8.61 -25.23 38.64
N LEU A 156 8.18 -24.89 37.42
CA LEU A 156 7.06 -23.97 37.16
C LEU A 156 5.69 -24.66 37.25
N LEU A 157 5.58 -25.93 36.85
CA LEU A 157 4.29 -26.65 36.87
C LEU A 157 3.61 -26.67 38.27
N PRO A 158 4.33 -26.93 39.40
CA PRO A 158 3.74 -26.88 40.73
C PRO A 158 3.24 -25.48 41.13
N GLN A 159 3.84 -24.42 40.60
CA GLN A 159 3.49 -23.03 40.94
C GLN A 159 2.12 -22.61 40.39
N LEU A 160 1.62 -23.32 39.37
CA LEU A 160 0.25 -23.13 38.87
C LEU A 160 -0.82 -23.49 39.91
N THR A 161 -0.47 -24.30 40.92
CA THR A 161 -1.38 -24.72 42.00
C THR A 161 -1.19 -23.90 43.29
N SER A 162 -0.32 -22.88 43.28
CA SER A 162 -0.01 -22.06 44.45
C SER A 162 -1.27 -21.38 45.05
N PRO A 163 -1.40 -21.21 46.38
CA PRO A 163 -2.57 -20.57 46.98
C PRO A 163 -2.74 -19.09 46.59
N ARG A 164 -1.68 -18.38 46.16
CA ARG A 164 -1.77 -16.98 45.75
C ARG A 164 -1.92 -16.82 44.24
N MET A 165 -2.97 -16.11 43.80
CA MET A 165 -3.23 -15.80 42.37
C MET A 165 -2.08 -15.06 41.68
N ALA A 166 -1.38 -14.15 42.38
CA ALA A 166 -0.25 -13.42 41.82
C ALA A 166 0.90 -14.34 41.38
N VAL A 167 1.17 -15.40 42.14
CA VAL A 167 2.21 -16.40 41.82
C VAL A 167 1.82 -17.19 40.58
N ARG A 168 0.54 -17.59 40.49
CA ARG A 168 0.00 -18.28 39.30
C ARG A 168 0.15 -17.44 38.04
N LYS A 169 -0.21 -16.16 38.08
CA LYS A 169 -0.10 -15.24 36.93
C LYS A 169 1.35 -15.06 36.47
N ARG A 170 2.30 -14.82 37.40
CA ARG A 170 3.73 -14.70 37.04
C ARG A 170 4.31 -16.03 36.51
N ALA A 171 3.87 -17.16 37.04
CA ALA A 171 4.25 -18.49 36.51
C ALA A 171 3.71 -18.72 35.09
N ILE A 172 2.47 -18.30 34.80
CA ILE A 172 1.89 -18.34 33.44
C ILE A 172 2.70 -17.47 32.48
N MET A 173 3.09 -16.26 32.88
CA MET A 173 3.94 -15.39 32.06
C MET A 173 5.28 -16.04 31.74
N ALA A 174 5.96 -16.63 32.73
CA ALA A 174 7.22 -17.35 32.52
C ALA A 174 7.05 -18.56 31.58
N LEU A 175 5.97 -19.34 31.73
CA LEU A 175 5.64 -20.44 30.81
C LEU A 175 5.35 -19.93 29.40
N GLY A 176 4.63 -18.81 29.26
CA GLY A 176 4.37 -18.16 27.97
C GLY A 176 5.66 -17.77 27.24
N GLN A 177 6.64 -17.21 27.96
CA GLN A 177 7.96 -16.84 27.41
C GLN A 177 8.88 -18.05 27.15
N LEU A 178 8.63 -19.20 27.77
CA LEU A 178 9.38 -20.45 27.52
C LEU A 178 9.00 -21.10 26.18
N VAL A 179 7.72 -21.06 25.81
CA VAL A 179 7.16 -21.80 24.66
C VAL A 179 7.81 -21.47 23.31
N PRO A 180 8.15 -20.21 22.96
CA PRO A 180 8.72 -19.89 21.65
C PRO A 180 10.04 -20.60 21.34
N CYS A 181 10.85 -20.92 22.35
CA CYS A 181 12.21 -21.45 22.16
C CYS A 181 12.40 -22.88 22.72
N SER A 182 11.34 -23.50 23.24
CA SER A 182 11.43 -24.83 23.85
C SER A 182 11.52 -25.95 22.81
N SER A 183 12.15 -27.08 23.14
CA SER A 183 12.18 -28.25 22.25
C SER A 183 10.77 -28.86 22.06
N PRO A 184 10.52 -29.60 20.95
CA PRO A 184 9.25 -30.30 20.74
C PRO A 184 8.84 -31.21 21.90
N ALA A 185 9.80 -31.89 22.53
CA ALA A 185 9.55 -32.79 23.66
C ALA A 185 9.06 -32.05 24.91
N VAL A 186 9.69 -30.92 25.27
CA VAL A 186 9.32 -30.10 26.44
C VAL A 186 7.92 -29.50 26.26
N PHE A 187 7.59 -29.07 25.03
CA PHE A 187 6.26 -28.54 24.71
C PHE A 187 5.17 -29.61 24.71
N MET A 188 5.44 -30.80 24.18
CA MET A 188 4.51 -31.93 24.28
C MET A 188 4.24 -32.27 25.73
N GLN A 189 5.28 -32.34 26.58
CA GLN A 189 5.10 -32.61 28.01
C GLN A 189 4.26 -31.54 28.73
N LEU A 190 4.49 -30.25 28.45
CA LEU A 190 3.67 -29.15 29.00
C LEU A 190 2.21 -29.28 28.55
N THR A 191 1.98 -29.56 27.28
CA THR A 191 0.63 -29.69 26.72
C THR A 191 -0.08 -30.93 27.28
N GLU A 192 0.57 -32.09 27.31
CA GLU A 192 0.03 -33.31 27.91
C GLU A 192 -0.29 -33.14 29.40
N TYR A 193 0.56 -32.43 30.15
CA TYR A 193 0.31 -32.13 31.55
C TYR A 193 -0.94 -31.25 31.73
N LEU A 194 -1.05 -30.14 30.97
CA LEU A 194 -2.22 -29.25 31.05
C LEU A 194 -3.50 -29.96 30.61
N MET A 195 -3.44 -30.75 29.53
CA MET A 195 -4.57 -31.53 29.03
C MET A 195 -4.99 -32.61 30.03
N GLY A 196 -4.02 -33.30 30.64
CA GLY A 196 -4.26 -34.33 31.65
C GLY A 196 -4.90 -33.78 32.92
N GLU A 197 -4.43 -32.63 33.41
CA GLU A 197 -5.01 -31.97 34.60
C GLU A 197 -6.40 -31.37 34.33
N LEU A 198 -6.62 -30.80 33.14
CA LEU A 198 -7.95 -30.35 32.72
C LEU A 198 -8.94 -31.51 32.54
N ALA A 199 -8.48 -32.67 32.06
CA ALA A 199 -9.32 -33.87 31.92
C ALA A 199 -9.66 -34.52 33.28
N ARG A 200 -8.77 -34.41 34.28
CA ARG A 200 -8.96 -34.95 35.64
C ARG A 200 -10.00 -34.21 36.48
N GLY A 201 -10.38 -32.99 36.10
CA GLY A 201 -11.40 -32.22 36.81
C GLY A 201 -10.90 -31.60 38.12
N ALA A 202 -9.85 -30.77 38.03
CA ALA A 202 -9.32 -30.00 39.15
C ALA A 202 -10.35 -29.02 39.75
N PRO A 203 -10.14 -28.52 40.99
CA PRO A 203 -11.01 -27.49 41.59
C PRO A 203 -11.11 -26.26 40.67
N ALA A 204 -12.27 -25.58 40.67
CA ALA A 204 -12.61 -24.51 39.73
C ALA A 204 -11.52 -23.43 39.59
N SER A 205 -10.86 -23.05 40.70
CA SER A 205 -9.76 -22.08 40.71
C SER A 205 -8.52 -22.55 39.93
N ASN A 206 -8.18 -23.83 39.99
CA ASN A 206 -7.06 -24.40 39.24
C ASN A 206 -7.42 -24.56 37.77
N THR A 207 -8.65 -24.95 37.46
CA THR A 207 -9.16 -24.99 36.08
C THR A 207 -9.09 -23.63 35.40
N ARG A 208 -9.47 -22.53 36.09
CA ARG A 208 -9.29 -21.16 35.59
C ARG A 208 -7.82 -20.86 35.26
N THR A 209 -6.91 -21.27 36.13
CA THR A 209 -5.46 -21.04 35.98
C THR A 209 -4.89 -21.80 34.78
N TYR A 210 -5.26 -23.07 34.60
CA TYR A 210 -4.83 -23.86 33.45
C TYR A 210 -5.37 -23.30 32.13
N MET A 211 -6.60 -22.78 32.12
CA MET A 211 -7.17 -22.11 30.94
C MET A 211 -6.42 -20.81 30.60
N GLN A 212 -6.10 -19.98 31.59
CA GLN A 212 -5.25 -18.80 31.39
C GLN A 212 -3.85 -19.18 30.87
N CYS A 213 -3.31 -20.30 31.34
CA CYS A 213 -2.05 -20.84 30.85
C CYS A 213 -2.14 -21.22 29.37
N ILE A 214 -3.20 -21.94 28.94
CA ILE A 214 -3.43 -22.26 27.52
C ILE A 214 -3.54 -20.99 26.68
N THR A 215 -4.26 -19.97 27.14
CA THR A 215 -4.38 -18.69 26.44
C THR A 215 -3.01 -18.02 26.26
N ALA A 216 -2.19 -17.94 27.30
CA ALA A 216 -0.85 -17.36 27.23
C ALA A 216 0.08 -18.15 26.30
N ILE A 217 0.07 -19.49 26.40
CA ILE A 217 0.83 -20.39 25.50
C ILE A 217 0.43 -20.13 24.04
N SER A 218 -0.86 -19.92 23.79
CA SER A 218 -1.38 -19.67 22.43
C SER A 218 -1.00 -18.29 21.89
N GLN A 219 -0.95 -17.27 22.76
CA GLN A 219 -0.53 -15.92 22.37
C GLN A 219 0.95 -15.85 21.98
N HIS A 220 1.81 -16.60 22.69
CA HIS A 220 3.26 -16.63 22.47
C HIS A 220 3.73 -17.72 21.50
N GLY A 221 3.04 -18.86 21.41
CA GLY A 221 3.47 -20.07 20.70
C GLY A 221 2.42 -20.67 19.77
N GLY A 222 1.47 -19.88 19.27
CA GLY A 222 0.28 -20.35 18.56
C GLY A 222 0.53 -21.41 17.47
N HIS A 223 1.60 -21.29 16.68
CA HIS A 223 1.90 -22.26 15.62
C HIS A 223 2.16 -23.68 16.11
N ARG A 224 2.67 -23.87 17.33
CA ARG A 224 2.91 -25.19 17.92
C ARG A 224 1.66 -25.77 18.57
N VAL A 225 0.76 -24.88 19.01
CA VAL A 225 -0.53 -25.25 19.58
C VAL A 225 -1.47 -25.80 18.49
N ALA A 226 -1.27 -25.41 17.23
CA ALA A 226 -2.06 -25.82 16.06
C ALA A 226 -2.33 -27.33 15.99
N GLU A 227 -1.29 -28.17 16.16
CA GLU A 227 -1.40 -29.64 16.10
C GLU A 227 -2.24 -30.25 17.23
N HIS A 228 -2.45 -29.51 18.31
CA HIS A 228 -3.21 -29.94 19.49
C HIS A 228 -4.58 -29.28 19.59
N LEU A 229 -4.92 -28.34 18.68
CA LEU A 229 -6.19 -27.59 18.71
C LEU A 229 -7.42 -28.49 18.61
N GLU A 230 -7.37 -29.56 17.81
CA GLU A 230 -8.50 -30.51 17.67
C GLU A 230 -8.92 -31.14 19.01
N LYS A 231 -7.98 -31.32 19.94
CA LYS A 231 -8.25 -31.85 21.29
C LYS A 231 -8.58 -30.75 22.30
N ILE A 232 -8.00 -29.56 22.15
CA ILE A 232 -8.19 -28.43 23.07
C ILE A 232 -9.59 -27.82 22.90
N ILE A 233 -10.05 -27.60 21.66
CA ILE A 233 -11.30 -26.88 21.36
C ILE A 233 -12.52 -27.54 22.02
N PRO A 234 -12.76 -28.86 21.92
CA PRO A 234 -13.90 -29.50 22.59
C PRO A 234 -13.90 -29.31 24.11
N MET A 235 -12.71 -29.27 24.75
CA MET A 235 -12.60 -29.04 26.18
C MET A 235 -12.91 -27.59 26.54
N VAL A 236 -12.40 -26.61 25.79
CA VAL A 236 -12.71 -25.19 25.98
C VAL A 236 -14.23 -24.95 25.83
N VAL A 237 -14.88 -25.59 24.87
CA VAL A 237 -16.35 -25.52 24.71
C VAL A 237 -17.08 -26.14 25.91
N LYS A 238 -16.61 -27.27 26.45
CA LYS A 238 -17.19 -27.88 27.65
C LYS A 238 -17.10 -26.95 28.85
N PHE A 239 -15.94 -26.31 29.04
CA PHE A 239 -15.70 -25.36 30.13
C PHE A 239 -16.51 -24.06 29.96
N CYS A 240 -16.65 -23.55 28.73
CA CYS A 240 -17.47 -22.37 28.44
C CYS A 240 -18.95 -22.55 28.85
N ASN A 241 -19.48 -23.79 28.79
CA ASN A 241 -20.85 -24.09 29.20
C ASN A 241 -21.04 -24.21 30.73
N MET A 242 -19.99 -24.18 31.55
CA MET A 242 -20.11 -24.21 33.00
C MET A 242 -20.61 -22.86 33.55
N GLU A 243 -21.25 -22.87 34.72
CA GLU A 243 -21.76 -21.68 35.43
C GLU A 243 -20.64 -20.99 36.24
N ASP A 244 -19.66 -20.43 35.52
CA ASP A 244 -18.56 -19.66 36.10
C ASP A 244 -18.12 -18.56 35.11
N ASP A 245 -18.41 -17.30 35.44
CA ASP A 245 -18.20 -16.16 34.56
C ASP A 245 -16.72 -15.84 34.30
N GLU A 246 -15.84 -16.02 35.28
CA GLU A 246 -14.39 -15.85 35.07
C GLU A 246 -13.83 -16.94 34.15
N LEU A 247 -14.31 -18.17 34.29
CA LEU A 247 -13.89 -19.27 33.44
C LEU A 247 -14.39 -19.10 32.00
N ARG A 248 -15.60 -18.56 31.81
CA ARG A 248 -16.12 -18.15 30.49
C ARG A 248 -15.28 -17.06 29.85
N GLU A 249 -14.89 -16.03 30.59
CA GLU A 249 -14.01 -14.97 30.11
C GLU A 249 -12.70 -15.55 29.55
N ASN A 250 -12.04 -16.42 30.34
CA ASN A 250 -10.80 -17.07 29.93
C ASN A 250 -10.97 -17.94 28.68
N CYS A 251 -12.13 -18.60 28.51
CA CYS A 251 -12.45 -19.37 27.29
C CYS A 251 -12.56 -18.47 26.06
N PHE A 252 -13.21 -17.31 26.16
CA PHE A 252 -13.31 -16.37 25.05
C PHE A 252 -11.97 -15.73 24.69
N GLN A 253 -11.13 -15.42 25.68
CA GLN A 253 -9.76 -14.97 25.44
C GLN A 253 -8.91 -16.06 24.75
N ALA A 254 -9.12 -17.33 25.09
CA ALA A 254 -8.50 -18.46 24.39
C ALA A 254 -8.97 -18.53 22.93
N PHE A 255 -10.29 -18.45 22.67
CA PHE A 255 -10.84 -18.42 21.32
C PHE A 255 -10.30 -17.23 20.50
N GLU A 256 -10.21 -16.04 21.10
CA GLU A 256 -9.61 -14.87 20.46
C GLU A 256 -8.15 -15.14 20.06
N ALA A 257 -7.35 -15.73 20.96
CA ALA A 257 -5.96 -16.09 20.67
C ALA A 257 -5.85 -17.12 19.54
N PHE A 258 -6.72 -18.14 19.53
CA PHE A 258 -6.76 -19.16 18.48
C PHE A 258 -7.13 -18.56 17.12
N VAL A 259 -8.12 -17.68 17.06
CA VAL A 259 -8.56 -17.02 15.81
C VAL A 259 -7.46 -16.13 15.24
N ARG A 260 -6.74 -15.36 16.08
CA ARG A 260 -5.67 -14.47 15.62
C ARG A 260 -4.40 -15.21 15.20
N ARG A 261 -4.05 -16.33 15.86
CA ARG A 261 -2.77 -17.02 15.67
C ARG A 261 -2.85 -18.27 14.79
N CYS A 262 -4.02 -18.93 14.74
CA CYS A 262 -4.26 -20.18 14.00
C CYS A 262 -5.53 -20.10 13.12
N PRO A 263 -5.57 -19.23 12.08
CA PRO A 263 -6.80 -19.00 11.32
C PRO A 263 -7.26 -20.22 10.50
N LYS A 264 -6.33 -21.10 10.10
CA LYS A 264 -6.62 -22.27 9.26
C LYS A 264 -7.25 -23.40 10.05
N GLU A 265 -6.59 -23.86 11.12
CA GLU A 265 -7.07 -24.98 11.95
C GLU A 265 -8.38 -24.63 12.67
N MET A 266 -8.62 -23.34 12.94
CA MET A 266 -9.85 -22.89 13.58
C MET A 266 -11.07 -22.86 12.63
N SER A 267 -10.85 -22.82 11.31
CA SER A 267 -11.91 -22.72 10.29
C SER A 267 -13.15 -23.61 10.52
N PRO A 268 -13.02 -24.94 10.75
CA PRO A 268 -14.19 -25.80 10.99
C PRO A 268 -14.94 -25.48 12.29
N HIS A 269 -14.28 -24.86 13.27
CA HIS A 269 -14.85 -24.54 14.57
C HIS A 269 -15.40 -23.11 14.68
N ILE A 270 -15.12 -22.23 13.72
CA ILE A 270 -15.60 -20.84 13.71
C ILE A 270 -17.13 -20.73 13.82
N PRO A 271 -17.96 -21.49 13.08
CA PRO A 271 -19.42 -21.40 13.20
C PRO A 271 -19.92 -21.72 14.61
N MET A 272 -19.25 -22.64 15.32
CA MET A 272 -19.57 -22.98 16.70
C MET A 272 -19.19 -21.84 17.65
N VAL A 273 -18.01 -21.25 17.48
CA VAL A 273 -17.57 -20.10 18.29
C VAL A 273 -18.44 -18.88 18.06
N ILE A 274 -18.87 -18.60 16.84
CA ILE A 274 -19.83 -17.53 16.54
C ILE A 274 -21.14 -17.77 17.32
N LYS A 275 -21.69 -18.99 17.28
CA LYS A 275 -22.91 -19.32 18.06
C LYS A 275 -22.72 -19.11 19.56
N LEU A 276 -21.58 -19.49 20.12
CA LEU A 276 -21.26 -19.25 21.54
C LEU A 276 -21.13 -17.75 21.84
N CYS A 277 -20.40 -16.99 21.01
CA CYS A 277 -20.27 -15.55 21.19
C CYS A 277 -21.64 -14.87 21.13
N LEU A 278 -22.50 -15.23 20.17
CA LEU A 278 -23.85 -14.65 20.07
C LEU A 278 -24.72 -14.97 21.30
N LYS A 279 -24.59 -16.17 21.87
CA LYS A 279 -25.30 -16.54 23.11
C LYS A 279 -24.84 -15.69 24.30
N TYR A 280 -23.53 -15.52 24.47
CA TYR A 280 -22.95 -14.85 25.64
C TYR A 280 -22.82 -13.33 25.50
N VAL A 281 -22.94 -12.77 24.30
CA VAL A 281 -23.17 -11.32 24.11
C VAL A 281 -24.52 -10.90 24.69
N ILE A 282 -25.54 -11.79 24.63
CA ILE A 282 -26.87 -11.50 25.15
C ILE A 282 -26.97 -11.73 26.67
N TYR A 283 -26.03 -12.49 27.24
CA TYR A 283 -26.03 -12.94 28.63
C TYR A 283 -25.92 -11.76 29.61
N ASP A 284 -27.08 -11.34 30.11
CA ASP A 284 -27.24 -10.39 31.20
C ASP A 284 -28.24 -10.96 32.21
N PRO A 285 -27.80 -11.79 33.17
CA PRO A 285 -28.70 -12.40 34.15
C PRO A 285 -29.33 -11.36 35.11
N ASN A 286 -28.78 -10.14 35.15
CA ASN A 286 -29.16 -9.10 36.08
C ASN A 286 -30.05 -8.02 35.45
N TYR A 287 -30.34 -8.10 34.15
CA TYR A 287 -31.11 -7.07 33.46
C TYR A 287 -31.91 -7.63 32.28
N ASN A 288 -33.22 -7.36 32.27
CA ASN A 288 -34.12 -7.80 31.21
C ASN A 288 -34.47 -6.64 30.26
N TYR A 289 -33.91 -6.68 29.05
CA TYR A 289 -34.13 -5.66 28.03
C TYR A 289 -35.58 -5.65 27.48
N ASP A 290 -36.35 -6.73 27.65
CA ASP A 290 -37.71 -6.85 27.12
C ASP A 290 -38.76 -6.03 27.92
N ALA A 291 -38.43 -5.58 29.13
CA ALA A 291 -39.36 -4.82 29.97
C ALA A 291 -39.44 -3.31 29.63
N GLU A 292 -38.45 -2.77 28.89
CA GLU A 292 -38.44 -1.35 28.52
C GLU A 292 -39.29 -1.04 27.28
N ASP A 293 -39.53 -2.01 26.40
CA ASP A 293 -40.24 -1.77 25.13
C ASP A 293 -41.79 -1.65 25.33
N GLU A 294 -42.33 -1.93 26.53
CA GLU A 294 -43.78 -1.82 26.85
C GLU A 294 -44.19 -0.52 27.58
N GLN A 295 -43.26 0.33 28.01
CA GLN A 295 -43.56 1.57 28.78
C GLN A 295 -43.37 2.88 27.99
N GLU A 296 -43.14 2.83 26.67
CA GLU A 296 -42.80 4.02 25.86
C GLU A 296 -44.01 4.82 25.30
N ASP A 297 -45.21 4.75 25.90
CA ASP A 297 -46.42 5.49 25.45
C ASP A 297 -46.98 6.51 26.47
N SER A 298 -46.15 7.07 27.36
CA SER A 298 -46.54 8.21 28.21
C SER A 298 -45.49 9.31 28.21
N MET A 299 -45.39 10.04 27.09
CA MET A 299 -44.82 11.39 27.10
C MET A 299 -45.91 12.39 27.52
N ASP A 300 -45.95 12.74 28.80
CA ASP A 300 -46.54 14.02 29.24
C ASP A 300 -45.44 14.96 29.71
N ILE A 301 -45.48 16.16 29.12
CA ILE A 301 -44.65 17.32 29.41
C ILE A 301 -45.38 18.12 30.48
N GLU A 302 -44.77 18.36 31.65
CA GLU A 302 -45.03 19.50 32.55
C GLU A 302 -43.98 19.43 33.68
N ASP A 303 -42.93 20.25 33.66
CA ASP A 303 -42.80 21.62 34.21
C ASP A 303 -42.04 21.59 35.56
N GLY A 304 -41.27 22.64 35.81
CA GLY A 304 -40.16 22.65 36.77
C GLY A 304 -40.53 22.47 38.25
N GLY A 305 -39.63 21.80 38.98
CA GLY A 305 -39.60 21.77 40.43
C GLY A 305 -38.45 20.89 40.93
N ASP A 306 -37.52 21.48 41.69
CA ASP A 306 -36.60 20.76 42.56
C ASP A 306 -37.43 19.87 43.51
N GLU A 307 -37.32 18.54 43.39
CA GLU A 307 -37.58 17.62 44.52
C GLU A 307 -36.61 16.44 44.44
N ASP A 308 -35.90 16.26 45.56
CA ASP A 308 -35.08 15.12 45.89
C ASP A 308 -35.82 13.78 45.63
N GLN A 309 -35.20 12.88 44.88
CA GLN A 309 -35.45 11.45 45.01
C GLN A 309 -34.14 10.74 45.36
N GLU A 310 -33.87 10.76 46.66
CA GLU A 310 -33.16 9.69 47.35
C GLU A 310 -33.88 8.36 47.07
N SER A 311 -33.28 7.49 46.27
CA SER A 311 -33.27 6.02 46.39
C SER A 311 -32.71 5.35 45.12
N GLU A 312 -31.49 5.70 44.72
CA GLU A 312 -30.61 4.70 44.12
C GLU A 312 -30.03 3.91 45.29
N ASP A 313 -30.78 2.91 45.76
CA ASP A 313 -30.20 1.84 46.57
C ASP A 313 -29.00 1.29 45.78
N GLU A 314 -27.80 1.60 46.29
CA GLU A 314 -26.53 1.03 45.87
C GLU A 314 -26.64 -0.50 45.94
N TYR A 315 -27.09 -1.12 44.85
CA TYR A 315 -26.84 -2.54 44.60
C TYR A 315 -25.32 -2.71 44.56
N SER A 316 -24.79 -3.46 45.51
CA SER A 316 -23.38 -3.81 45.62
C SER A 316 -22.86 -4.38 44.29
N ASP A 317 -22.08 -3.58 43.57
CA ASP A 317 -21.52 -3.79 42.22
C ASP A 317 -20.31 -4.77 42.22
N ASP A 318 -19.89 -5.28 43.39
CA ASP A 318 -18.68 -6.09 43.52
C ASP A 318 -18.81 -7.54 43.00
N ASP A 319 -20.04 -8.04 42.81
CA ASP A 319 -20.30 -9.44 42.40
C ASP A 319 -20.71 -9.61 40.92
N ASP A 320 -20.97 -8.52 40.16
CA ASP A 320 -21.37 -8.63 38.74
C ASP A 320 -20.16 -8.70 37.79
N MET A 321 -19.76 -9.93 37.44
CA MET A 321 -18.71 -10.20 36.45
C MET A 321 -19.25 -10.48 35.04
N SER A 322 -20.57 -10.40 34.84
CA SER A 322 -21.21 -10.78 33.56
C SER A 322 -20.77 -9.88 32.40
N TRP A 323 -20.49 -8.60 32.68
CA TRP A 323 -20.03 -7.64 31.67
C TRP A 323 -18.66 -8.02 31.04
N LYS A 324 -17.77 -8.68 31.80
CA LYS A 324 -16.47 -9.14 31.29
C LYS A 324 -16.63 -10.28 30.29
N VAL A 325 -17.63 -11.14 30.50
CA VAL A 325 -17.99 -12.21 29.56
C VAL A 325 -18.55 -11.62 28.27
N ARG A 326 -19.47 -10.65 28.37
CA ARG A 326 -20.00 -9.91 27.21
C ARG A 326 -18.88 -9.24 26.42
N ARG A 327 -18.00 -8.51 27.11
CA ARG A 327 -16.83 -7.84 26.52
C ARG A 327 -15.91 -8.80 25.76
N SER A 328 -15.54 -9.92 26.38
CA SER A 328 -14.62 -10.89 25.79
C SER A 328 -15.25 -11.60 24.58
N SER A 329 -16.57 -11.83 24.62
CA SER A 329 -17.33 -12.35 23.48
C SER A 329 -17.30 -11.39 22.29
N VAL A 330 -17.46 -10.09 22.54
CA VAL A 330 -17.39 -9.04 21.49
C VAL A 330 -15.99 -8.95 20.89
N LYS A 331 -14.93 -8.99 21.71
CA LYS A 331 -13.54 -9.00 21.22
C LYS A 331 -13.21 -10.23 20.38
N CYS A 332 -13.78 -11.39 20.75
CA CYS A 332 -13.66 -12.59 19.95
C CYS A 332 -14.36 -12.41 18.58
N LEU A 333 -15.56 -11.81 18.55
CA LEU A 333 -16.25 -11.47 17.29
C LEU A 333 -15.45 -10.46 16.45
N GLU A 334 -14.90 -9.41 17.05
CA GLU A 334 -14.03 -8.44 16.39
C GLU A 334 -12.82 -9.12 15.74
N ALA A 335 -12.18 -10.05 16.45
CA ALA A 335 -11.06 -10.84 15.93
C ALA A 335 -11.48 -11.75 14.76
N ILE A 336 -12.69 -12.33 14.79
CA ILE A 336 -13.23 -13.11 13.66
C ILE A 336 -13.47 -12.19 12.45
N ILE A 337 -14.14 -11.05 12.65
CA ILE A 337 -14.46 -10.08 11.61
C ILE A 337 -13.18 -9.55 10.93
N SER A 338 -12.16 -9.23 11.71
CA SER A 338 -10.91 -8.63 11.21
C SER A 338 -10.05 -9.62 10.42
N ASN A 339 -10.13 -10.92 10.72
CA ASN A 339 -9.29 -11.94 10.09
C ASN A 339 -9.98 -12.71 8.94
N ARG A 340 -11.32 -12.66 8.82
CA ARG A 340 -12.09 -13.51 7.89
C ARG A 340 -13.01 -12.70 6.97
N ARG A 341 -12.46 -12.21 5.86
CA ARG A 341 -13.22 -11.53 4.79
C ARG A 341 -14.20 -12.46 4.05
N ASP A 342 -13.87 -13.74 3.99
CA ASP A 342 -14.63 -14.78 3.31
C ASP A 342 -16.03 -15.00 3.90
N LEU A 343 -16.20 -14.75 5.21
CA LEU A 343 -17.46 -14.97 5.92
C LEU A 343 -18.34 -13.71 6.02
N LEU A 344 -18.03 -12.63 5.30
CA LEU A 344 -18.77 -11.35 5.42
C LEU A 344 -20.28 -11.49 5.24
N VAL A 345 -20.74 -12.30 4.29
CA VAL A 345 -22.17 -12.53 4.04
C VAL A 345 -22.86 -13.19 5.24
N GLU A 346 -22.21 -14.19 5.85
CA GLU A 346 -22.72 -14.87 7.03
C GLU A 346 -22.68 -13.97 8.27
N LEU A 347 -21.64 -13.14 8.41
CA LEU A 347 -21.51 -12.14 9.48
C LEU A 347 -22.61 -11.09 9.39
N TYR A 348 -22.95 -10.61 8.19
CA TYR A 348 -24.08 -9.69 7.99
C TYR A 348 -25.44 -10.34 8.24
N GLY A 349 -25.59 -11.64 7.99
CA GLY A 349 -26.82 -12.38 8.28
C GLY A 349 -27.04 -12.64 9.77
N ASN A 350 -26.01 -13.09 10.48
CA ASN A 350 -26.13 -13.63 11.84
C ASN A 350 -25.62 -12.69 12.95
N VAL A 351 -24.51 -11.98 12.71
CA VAL A 351 -23.82 -11.20 13.75
C VAL A 351 -24.27 -9.74 13.75
N CYS A 352 -24.46 -9.14 12.58
CA CYS A 352 -24.86 -7.74 12.44
C CYS A 352 -26.19 -7.41 13.16
N PRO A 353 -27.29 -8.17 13.02
CA PRO A 353 -28.54 -7.85 13.71
C PRO A 353 -28.41 -7.88 15.24
N VAL A 354 -27.65 -8.84 15.77
CA VAL A 354 -27.42 -8.97 17.22
C VAL A 354 -26.59 -7.80 17.75
N LEU A 355 -25.50 -7.42 17.06
CA LEU A 355 -24.70 -6.26 17.46
C LEU A 355 -25.52 -4.96 17.46
N VAL A 356 -26.37 -4.75 16.44
CA VAL A 356 -27.23 -3.56 16.34
C VAL A 356 -28.26 -3.51 17.46
N SER A 357 -28.89 -4.64 17.81
CA SER A 357 -29.83 -4.71 18.94
C SER A 357 -29.17 -4.32 20.28
N ARG A 358 -27.87 -4.61 20.43
CA ARG A 358 -27.09 -4.38 21.65
C ARG A 358 -26.40 -3.01 21.70
N PHE A 359 -26.70 -2.10 20.78
CA PHE A 359 -26.28 -0.70 20.92
C PHE A 359 -26.90 -0.01 22.17
N LYS A 360 -27.96 -0.60 22.75
CA LYS A 360 -28.60 -0.19 24.01
C LYS A 360 -27.88 -0.68 25.29
N GLU A 361 -26.73 -1.34 25.20
CA GLU A 361 -26.02 -1.92 26.37
C GLU A 361 -25.76 -0.90 27.50
N ARG A 362 -25.98 -1.27 28.77
CA ARG A 362 -25.79 -0.36 29.92
C ARG A 362 -24.31 -0.02 30.19
N GLU A 363 -23.43 -1.00 30.04
CA GLU A 363 -22.01 -0.89 30.36
C GLU A 363 -21.23 -0.15 29.28
N GLU A 364 -20.64 1.00 29.61
CA GLU A 364 -19.92 1.84 28.62
C GLU A 364 -18.77 1.12 27.93
N ASN A 365 -18.03 0.30 28.67
CA ASN A 365 -16.86 -0.41 28.16
C ASN A 365 -17.26 -1.48 27.14
N VAL A 366 -18.35 -2.21 27.42
CA VAL A 366 -18.90 -3.23 26.51
C VAL A 366 -19.50 -2.54 25.28
N LYS A 367 -20.27 -1.46 25.47
CA LYS A 367 -20.85 -0.66 24.37
C LYS A 367 -19.76 -0.13 23.42
N SER A 368 -18.65 0.37 23.98
CA SER A 368 -17.51 0.86 23.18
C SER A 368 -16.87 -0.25 22.34
N ASP A 369 -16.64 -1.43 22.93
CA ASP A 369 -16.09 -2.58 22.19
C ASP A 369 -17.09 -3.09 21.12
N ILE A 370 -18.41 -3.02 21.35
CA ILE A 370 -19.45 -3.34 20.35
C ILE A 370 -19.35 -2.39 19.14
N PHE A 371 -19.21 -1.08 19.39
CA PHE A 371 -19.05 -0.10 18.32
C PHE A 371 -17.76 -0.33 17.52
N LEU A 372 -16.65 -0.66 18.19
CA LEU A 372 -15.40 -0.99 17.52
C LEU A 372 -15.51 -2.26 16.66
N ALA A 373 -16.16 -3.31 17.17
CA ALA A 373 -16.42 -4.53 16.39
C ALA A 373 -17.27 -4.24 15.15
N PHE A 374 -18.26 -3.34 15.26
CA PHE A 374 -19.08 -2.92 14.13
C PHE A 374 -18.29 -2.07 13.11
N VAL A 375 -17.42 -1.17 13.59
CA VAL A 375 -16.50 -0.40 12.74
C VAL A 375 -15.55 -1.34 12.00
N ALA A 376 -15.03 -2.39 12.65
CA ALA A 376 -14.20 -3.41 11.99
C ALA A 376 -14.98 -4.11 10.86
N LEU A 377 -16.26 -4.42 11.06
CA LEU A 377 -17.12 -5.01 10.04
C LEU A 377 -17.31 -4.09 8.82
N LEU A 378 -17.54 -2.79 9.07
CA LEU A 378 -17.67 -1.79 8.00
C LEU A 378 -16.35 -1.61 7.23
N ARG A 379 -15.22 -1.53 7.94
CA ARG A 379 -13.89 -1.41 7.32
C ARG A 379 -13.57 -2.60 6.43
N GLN A 380 -13.94 -3.81 6.85
CA GLN A 380 -13.75 -5.03 6.07
C GLN A 380 -14.63 -5.07 4.81
N THR A 381 -15.78 -4.39 4.86
CA THR A 381 -16.73 -4.26 3.75
C THR A 381 -16.31 -3.18 2.75
N LYS A 382 -15.38 -2.30 3.10
CA LYS A 382 -14.83 -1.32 2.17
C LYS A 382 -14.16 -2.06 1.00
N PRO A 383 -14.58 -1.83 -0.26
CA PRO A 383 -13.90 -2.42 -1.40
C PRO A 383 -12.46 -1.91 -1.43
N SER A 384 -11.48 -2.81 -1.62
CA SER A 384 -10.10 -2.38 -1.85
C SER A 384 -10.10 -1.42 -3.05
N TYR A 385 -9.34 -0.31 -3.00
CA TYR A 385 -9.35 0.74 -4.05
C TYR A 385 -9.15 0.19 -5.48
N SER A 386 -8.60 -1.01 -5.66
CA SER A 386 -8.52 -1.71 -6.95
C SER A 386 -9.88 -2.11 -7.56
N SER A 387 -10.94 -2.18 -6.77
CA SER A 387 -12.29 -2.57 -7.21
C SER A 387 -13.19 -1.37 -7.54
N ALA A 388 -12.79 -0.14 -7.19
CA ALA A 388 -13.58 1.08 -7.48
C ALA A 388 -13.52 1.51 -8.95
N LEU A 389 -12.58 0.95 -9.73
CA LEU A 389 -12.44 1.17 -11.16
C LEU A 389 -13.31 0.22 -12.02
N ASP A 390 -13.95 -0.79 -11.42
CA ASP A 390 -14.91 -1.67 -12.10
C ASP A 390 -16.31 -1.02 -12.11
N LEU A 391 -16.52 -0.04 -12.99
CA LEU A 391 -17.82 0.61 -13.25
C LEU A 391 -18.87 -0.30 -13.92
N GLY A 392 -18.91 -1.60 -13.59
CA GLY A 392 -19.84 -2.54 -14.22
C GLY A 392 -20.01 -3.91 -13.54
N THR A 393 -19.35 -4.18 -12.41
CA THR A 393 -19.59 -5.42 -11.66
C THR A 393 -20.79 -5.27 -10.74
N LYS A 394 -21.62 -6.32 -10.65
CA LYS A 394 -22.73 -6.42 -9.69
C LYS A 394 -22.21 -6.01 -8.31
N GLU A 395 -22.91 -5.10 -7.64
CA GLU A 395 -22.56 -4.64 -6.28
C GLU A 395 -22.23 -5.84 -5.39
N ASP A 396 -21.15 -5.74 -4.63
CA ASP A 396 -20.73 -6.80 -3.70
C ASP A 396 -21.94 -7.22 -2.83
N PRO A 397 -22.28 -8.53 -2.73
CA PRO A 397 -23.40 -8.98 -1.91
C PRO A 397 -23.35 -8.43 -0.48
N ALA A 398 -22.15 -8.22 0.10
CA ALA A 398 -21.99 -7.61 1.42
C ALA A 398 -22.48 -6.13 1.45
N VAL A 399 -22.20 -5.36 0.39
CA VAL A 399 -22.67 -3.96 0.24
C VAL A 399 -24.19 -3.91 0.11
N THR A 400 -24.79 -4.84 -0.64
CA THR A 400 -26.26 -4.90 -0.76
C THR A 400 -26.95 -5.27 0.55
N LEU A 401 -26.34 -6.16 1.36
CA LEU A 401 -26.82 -6.52 2.69
C LEU A 401 -26.67 -5.35 3.67
N LEU A 402 -25.55 -4.63 3.62
CA LEU A 402 -25.35 -3.42 4.43
C LEU A 402 -26.43 -2.38 4.12
N LYS A 403 -26.71 -2.08 2.84
CA LYS A 403 -27.79 -1.15 2.44
C LYS A 403 -29.15 -1.51 3.06
N LYS A 404 -29.49 -2.80 3.12
CA LYS A 404 -30.74 -3.27 3.75
C LYS A 404 -30.76 -3.06 5.27
N GLN A 405 -29.60 -3.10 5.92
CA GLN A 405 -29.48 -2.93 7.38
C GLN A 405 -29.38 -1.47 7.83
N VAL A 406 -29.04 -0.54 6.92
CA VAL A 406 -28.89 0.91 7.22
C VAL A 406 -30.07 1.49 8.02
N PRO A 407 -31.36 1.26 7.65
CA PRO A 407 -32.47 1.82 8.41
C PRO A 407 -32.54 1.33 9.86
N THR A 408 -32.24 0.04 10.10
CA THR A 408 -32.22 -0.56 11.45
C THR A 408 -31.09 0.01 12.28
N ILE A 409 -29.90 0.14 11.68
CA ILE A 409 -28.72 0.73 12.33
C ILE A 409 -29.02 2.17 12.76
N ILE A 410 -29.61 2.98 11.89
CA ILE A 410 -29.89 4.38 12.20
C ILE A 410 -30.95 4.52 13.28
N LYS A 411 -31.99 3.68 13.29
CA LYS A 411 -32.98 3.68 14.37
C LYS A 411 -32.32 3.42 15.73
N ALA A 412 -31.39 2.45 15.81
CA ALA A 412 -30.64 2.18 17.03
C ALA A 412 -29.71 3.34 17.43
N LEU A 413 -28.99 3.92 16.47
CA LEU A 413 -28.08 5.04 16.73
C LEU A 413 -28.81 6.34 17.09
N HIS A 414 -30.05 6.56 16.61
CA HIS A 414 -30.81 7.77 16.92
C HIS A 414 -31.03 7.95 18.43
N LYS A 415 -31.32 6.87 19.16
CA LYS A 415 -31.47 6.88 20.63
C LYS A 415 -30.13 7.17 21.31
N GLN A 416 -29.03 6.58 20.82
CA GLN A 416 -27.69 6.73 21.39
C GLN A 416 -27.03 8.10 21.09
N LEU A 417 -27.38 8.77 20.00
CA LEU A 417 -26.85 10.09 19.65
C LEU A 417 -27.27 11.19 20.63
N LYS A 418 -28.36 10.99 21.38
CA LYS A 418 -28.87 11.90 22.41
C LYS A 418 -28.53 11.44 23.84
N ASP A 419 -27.69 10.41 23.97
CA ASP A 419 -27.25 9.88 25.26
C ASP A 419 -26.33 10.90 25.97
N LYS A 420 -26.36 10.90 27.31
CA LYS A 420 -25.47 11.71 28.15
C LYS A 420 -24.02 11.27 27.96
N SER A 421 -23.78 9.96 27.78
CA SER A 421 -22.42 9.40 27.63
C SER A 421 -21.69 9.95 26.40
N MET A 422 -20.49 10.50 26.62
CA MET A 422 -19.65 11.00 25.53
C MET A 422 -19.07 9.86 24.69
N LYS A 423 -18.62 8.76 25.30
CA LYS A 423 -18.05 7.63 24.55
C LYS A 423 -19.09 7.00 23.63
N SER A 424 -20.35 6.92 24.08
CA SER A 424 -21.46 6.41 23.28
C SER A 424 -21.67 7.24 22.00
N ARG A 425 -21.74 8.57 22.16
CA ARG A 425 -21.88 9.51 21.05
C ARG A 425 -20.69 9.45 20.07
N GLN A 426 -19.44 9.34 20.55
CA GLN A 426 -18.26 9.18 19.68
C GLN A 426 -18.28 7.87 18.89
N GLY A 427 -18.71 6.77 19.51
CA GLY A 427 -18.93 5.50 18.84
C GLY A 427 -19.96 5.60 17.72
N CYS A 428 -21.06 6.34 17.96
CA CYS A 428 -22.08 6.62 16.95
C CYS A 428 -21.50 7.39 15.74
N PHE A 429 -20.76 8.48 15.98
CA PHE A 429 -20.14 9.25 14.89
C PHE A 429 -19.10 8.43 14.13
N SER A 430 -18.34 7.57 14.80
CA SER A 430 -17.37 6.66 14.16
C SER A 430 -18.08 5.70 13.20
N ILE A 431 -19.18 5.07 13.64
CA ILE A 431 -19.98 4.17 12.80
C ILE A 431 -20.57 4.92 11.60
N LEU A 432 -21.22 6.07 11.84
CA LEU A 432 -21.86 6.83 10.77
C LEU A 432 -20.86 7.38 9.73
N THR A 433 -19.67 7.77 10.20
CA THR A 433 -18.57 8.20 9.33
C THR A 433 -18.11 7.05 8.44
N GLU A 434 -17.87 5.87 9.01
CA GLU A 434 -17.46 4.69 8.24
C GLU A 434 -18.57 4.22 7.28
N ILE A 435 -19.85 4.25 7.67
CA ILE A 435 -20.97 3.97 6.76
C ILE A 435 -20.98 4.93 5.57
N SER A 436 -20.78 6.23 5.82
CA SER A 436 -20.75 7.25 4.76
C SER A 436 -19.57 7.08 3.81
N LEU A 437 -18.44 6.57 4.31
CA LEU A 437 -17.24 6.27 3.52
C LEU A 437 -17.38 4.98 2.70
N VAL A 438 -18.09 3.98 3.22
CA VAL A 438 -18.35 2.70 2.51
C VAL A 438 -19.48 2.86 1.48
N LEU A 439 -20.54 3.58 1.83
CA LEU A 439 -21.76 3.77 1.02
C LEU A 439 -22.07 5.26 0.81
N PRO A 440 -21.40 5.93 -0.14
CA PRO A 440 -21.69 7.34 -0.42
C PRO A 440 -23.15 7.50 -0.88
N GLY A 441 -23.88 8.41 -0.23
CA GLY A 441 -25.27 8.74 -0.56
C GLY A 441 -26.37 7.93 0.15
N SER A 442 -26.02 6.88 0.90
CA SER A 442 -27.00 5.95 1.50
C SER A 442 -27.78 6.51 2.71
N LEU A 443 -27.28 7.54 3.39
CA LEU A 443 -27.93 8.13 4.56
C LEU A 443 -28.98 9.19 4.18
N GLY A 444 -29.22 9.43 2.89
CA GLY A 444 -30.10 10.49 2.38
C GLY A 444 -31.46 10.57 3.08
N GLU A 445 -32.20 9.47 3.11
CA GLU A 445 -33.56 9.40 3.69
C GLU A 445 -33.59 9.60 5.20
N HIS A 446 -32.44 9.46 5.86
CA HIS A 446 -32.31 9.41 7.31
C HIS A 446 -31.64 10.64 7.92
N ILE A 447 -31.15 11.56 7.10
CA ILE A 447 -30.56 12.84 7.53
C ILE A 447 -31.44 13.60 8.54
N PRO A 448 -32.78 13.70 8.38
CA PRO A 448 -33.64 14.38 9.34
C PRO A 448 -33.54 13.84 10.77
N ALA A 449 -33.31 12.53 10.94
CA ALA A 449 -33.17 11.89 12.25
C ALA A 449 -31.78 12.13 12.86
N LEU A 450 -30.74 12.31 12.05
CA LEU A 450 -29.35 12.46 12.53
C LEU A 450 -29.05 13.88 12.99
N ILE A 451 -29.65 14.90 12.34
CA ILE A 451 -29.33 16.31 12.58
C ILE A 451 -29.56 16.75 14.04
N PRO A 452 -30.67 16.39 14.71
CA PRO A 452 -30.84 16.75 16.12
C PRO A 452 -29.70 16.22 17.01
N GLY A 453 -29.18 15.02 16.73
CA GLY A 453 -28.06 14.44 17.47
C GLY A 453 -26.72 15.16 17.22
N ILE A 454 -26.48 15.60 15.98
CA ILE A 454 -25.32 16.42 15.62
C ILE A 454 -25.40 17.76 16.35
N VAL A 455 -26.53 18.45 16.27
CA VAL A 455 -26.75 19.76 16.91
C VAL A 455 -26.58 19.65 18.42
N PHE A 456 -27.18 18.63 19.04
CA PHE A 456 -27.04 18.37 20.47
C PHE A 456 -25.57 18.26 20.89
N SER A 457 -24.78 17.48 20.16
CA SER A 457 -23.35 17.27 20.44
C SER A 457 -22.49 18.52 20.23
N LEU A 458 -22.93 19.48 19.41
CA LEU A 458 -22.26 20.75 19.19
C LEU A 458 -22.63 21.81 20.25
N THR A 459 -23.88 21.79 20.74
CA THR A 459 -24.40 22.79 21.70
C THR A 459 -24.13 22.47 23.16
N ASP A 460 -23.92 21.20 23.49
CA ASP A 460 -23.78 20.72 24.86
C ASP A 460 -22.58 21.39 25.56
N LYS A 461 -22.84 22.08 26.69
CA LYS A 461 -21.82 22.77 27.49
C LYS A 461 -20.85 21.78 28.15
N CYS A 462 -21.27 20.54 28.34
CA CYS A 462 -20.45 19.46 28.89
C CYS A 462 -19.65 18.72 27.81
N ALA A 463 -19.83 19.04 26.51
CA ALA A 463 -19.12 18.35 25.44
C ALA A 463 -17.62 18.66 25.45
N SER A 464 -16.81 17.60 25.43
CA SER A 464 -15.36 17.72 25.26
C SER A 464 -15.02 18.30 23.88
N SER A 465 -13.84 18.89 23.75
CA SER A 465 -13.35 19.40 22.46
C SER A 465 -13.28 18.31 21.39
N ASN A 466 -12.92 17.08 21.78
CA ASN A 466 -12.90 15.91 20.89
C ASN A 466 -14.29 15.57 20.35
N MET A 467 -15.33 15.64 21.18
CA MET A 467 -16.71 15.40 20.74
C MET A 467 -17.14 16.36 19.63
N LYS A 468 -16.87 17.66 19.81
CA LYS A 468 -17.19 18.68 18.81
C LYS A 468 -16.43 18.45 17.51
N ILE A 469 -15.16 18.05 17.59
CA ILE A 469 -14.34 17.70 16.42
C ILE A 469 -14.92 16.49 15.70
N ASP A 470 -15.27 15.42 16.41
CA ASP A 470 -15.85 14.20 15.82
C ASP A 470 -17.19 14.51 15.14
N ALA A 471 -18.05 15.31 15.78
CA ALA A 471 -19.32 15.74 15.20
C ALA A 471 -19.14 16.59 13.93
N LEU A 472 -18.18 17.53 13.92
CA LEU A 472 -17.86 18.36 12.75
C LEU A 472 -17.24 17.54 11.62
N SER A 473 -16.33 16.61 11.94
CA SER A 473 -15.70 15.73 10.96
C SER A 473 -16.73 14.81 10.29
N PHE A 474 -17.65 14.24 11.07
CA PHE A 474 -18.78 13.47 10.55
C PHE A 474 -19.68 14.34 9.66
N LEU A 475 -20.03 15.55 10.11
CA LEU A 475 -20.83 16.48 9.30
C LEU A 475 -20.14 16.83 7.98
N HIS A 476 -18.82 17.01 7.97
CA HIS A 476 -18.05 17.25 6.74
C HIS A 476 -18.13 16.06 5.78
N VAL A 477 -17.97 14.82 6.27
CA VAL A 477 -18.07 13.59 5.47
C VAL A 477 -19.50 13.42 4.94
N LEU A 478 -20.50 13.68 5.77
CA LEU A 478 -21.92 13.61 5.40
C LEU A 478 -22.25 14.58 4.25
N LEU A 479 -21.77 15.83 4.35
CA LEU A 479 -21.96 16.86 3.31
C LEU A 479 -21.16 16.60 2.02
N SER A 480 -20.08 15.81 2.09
CA SER A 480 -19.23 15.51 0.92
C SER A 480 -19.73 14.29 0.13
N SER A 481 -20.50 13.41 0.78
CA SER A 481 -20.94 12.12 0.22
C SER A 481 -22.37 12.12 -0.34
N HIS A 482 -23.16 13.16 -0.08
CA HIS A 482 -24.59 13.22 -0.41
C HIS A 482 -24.95 14.37 -1.35
N ASN A 483 -26.10 14.27 -2.02
CA ASN A 483 -26.61 15.33 -2.90
C ASN A 483 -27.05 16.57 -2.09
N PRO A 484 -26.85 17.80 -2.62
CA PRO A 484 -27.21 19.05 -1.94
C PRO A 484 -28.67 19.19 -1.51
N GLU A 485 -29.59 18.66 -2.32
CA GLU A 485 -31.03 18.83 -2.15
C GLU A 485 -31.55 18.31 -0.80
N VAL A 486 -30.91 17.27 -0.26
CA VAL A 486 -31.31 16.64 1.01
C VAL A 486 -31.07 17.57 2.21
N PHE A 487 -30.10 18.49 2.12
CA PHE A 487 -29.75 19.37 3.24
C PHE A 487 -30.49 20.71 3.24
N TYR A 488 -31.13 21.11 2.14
CA TYR A 488 -31.87 22.39 2.06
C TYR A 488 -32.86 22.66 3.21
N PRO A 489 -33.69 21.71 3.67
CA PRO A 489 -34.58 21.95 4.81
C PRO A 489 -33.83 22.15 6.14
N HIS A 490 -32.59 21.68 6.23
CA HIS A 490 -31.83 21.58 7.48
C HIS A 490 -30.74 22.64 7.65
N ILE A 491 -30.35 23.32 6.57
CA ILE A 491 -29.34 24.39 6.61
C ILE A 491 -29.69 25.47 7.64
N LYS A 492 -30.98 25.80 7.80
CA LYS A 492 -31.44 26.80 8.78
C LYS A 492 -31.06 26.45 10.23
N VAL A 493 -30.97 25.16 10.55
CA VAL A 493 -30.71 24.65 11.90
C VAL A 493 -29.21 24.40 12.09
N ILE A 494 -28.55 23.84 11.09
CA ILE A 494 -27.13 23.44 11.17
C ILE A 494 -26.22 24.67 11.13
N LEU A 495 -26.50 25.63 10.23
CA LEU A 495 -25.58 26.72 9.93
C LEU A 495 -25.26 27.61 11.14
N PRO A 496 -26.23 28.07 11.95
CA PRO A 496 -25.93 28.88 13.13
C PRO A 496 -24.97 28.18 14.11
N GLN A 497 -25.12 26.87 14.28
CA GLN A 497 -24.28 26.07 15.18
C GLN A 497 -22.85 25.94 14.65
N VAL A 498 -22.69 25.73 13.35
CA VAL A 498 -21.37 25.70 12.71
C VAL A 498 -20.67 27.06 12.84
N ILE A 499 -21.40 28.16 12.66
CA ILE A 499 -20.84 29.52 12.82
C ILE A 499 -20.39 29.78 14.25
N LEU A 500 -21.14 29.32 15.27
CA LEU A 500 -20.69 29.38 16.66
C LEU A 500 -19.39 28.58 16.88
N CYS A 501 -19.25 27.40 16.25
CA CYS A 501 -17.99 26.64 16.29
C CYS A 501 -16.83 27.35 15.57
N VAL A 502 -17.09 28.16 14.54
CA VAL A 502 -16.05 29.01 13.91
C VAL A 502 -15.58 30.10 14.88
N GLU A 503 -16.43 30.56 15.80
CA GLU A 503 -16.09 31.56 16.82
C GLU A 503 -15.52 30.96 18.12
N ASP A 504 -15.33 29.64 18.18
CA ASP A 504 -14.82 28.92 19.36
C ASP A 504 -13.37 29.34 19.71
N PRO A 505 -12.98 29.40 21.01
CA PRO A 505 -11.61 29.70 21.42
C PRO A 505 -10.60 28.63 20.97
N PHE A 506 -11.02 27.37 20.81
CA PHE A 506 -10.11 26.28 20.46
C PHE A 506 -9.91 26.17 18.94
N TYR A 507 -8.65 26.33 18.52
CA TYR A 507 -8.29 26.43 17.10
C TYR A 507 -8.67 25.18 16.28
N LYS A 508 -8.65 23.98 16.88
CA LYS A 508 -8.96 22.72 16.19
C LYS A 508 -10.45 22.56 15.88
N ILE A 509 -11.33 23.06 16.75
CA ILE A 509 -12.77 23.15 16.46
C ILE A 509 -12.99 24.18 15.34
N THR A 510 -12.30 25.31 15.41
CA THR A 510 -12.40 26.35 14.36
C THR A 510 -11.95 25.81 12.99
N SER A 511 -10.88 25.01 12.92
CA SER A 511 -10.37 24.49 11.64
C SER A 511 -11.32 23.49 10.96
N GLU A 512 -11.97 22.62 11.75
CA GLU A 512 -13.00 21.69 11.26
C GLU A 512 -14.30 22.43 10.90
N ALA A 513 -14.72 23.41 11.71
CA ALA A 513 -15.91 24.21 11.43
C ALA A 513 -15.76 25.00 10.12
N LEU A 514 -14.56 25.54 9.82
CA LEU A 514 -14.27 26.18 8.54
C LEU A 514 -14.33 25.20 7.35
N GLN A 515 -13.91 23.95 7.54
CA GLN A 515 -13.98 22.91 6.51
C GLN A 515 -15.43 22.50 6.23
N VAL A 516 -16.27 22.40 7.27
CA VAL A 516 -17.72 22.22 7.13
C VAL A 516 -18.34 23.40 6.41
N THR A 517 -18.02 24.63 6.83
CA THR A 517 -18.55 25.87 6.22
C THR A 517 -18.22 25.94 4.72
N GLN A 518 -16.98 25.61 4.35
CA GLN A 518 -16.55 25.54 2.96
C GLN A 518 -17.40 24.56 2.14
N GLN A 519 -17.71 23.38 2.69
CA GLN A 519 -18.54 22.39 2.01
C GLN A 519 -20.01 22.84 1.94
N MET A 520 -20.55 23.44 3.01
CA MET A 520 -21.91 23.99 3.02
C MET A 520 -22.11 25.04 1.93
N VAL A 521 -21.14 25.93 1.72
CA VAL A 521 -21.18 26.95 0.65
C VAL A 521 -21.31 26.33 -0.74
N LYS A 522 -20.54 25.27 -1.02
CA LYS A 522 -20.64 24.53 -2.30
C LYS A 522 -22.02 23.90 -2.50
N MET A 523 -22.63 23.41 -1.42
CA MET A 523 -23.94 22.75 -1.44
C MET A 523 -25.09 23.74 -1.57
N MET A 524 -24.97 24.92 -0.96
CA MET A 524 -25.97 26.00 -1.08
C MET A 524 -26.10 26.51 -2.52
N ARG A 525 -24.98 26.56 -3.24
CA ARG A 525 -24.97 26.92 -4.66
C ARG A 525 -23.99 26.03 -5.45
N PRO A 526 -24.41 24.82 -5.85
CA PRO A 526 -23.65 24.02 -6.79
C PRO A 526 -23.52 24.81 -8.11
N LEU A 527 -22.30 24.95 -8.61
CA LEU A 527 -22.03 25.65 -9.87
C LEU A 527 -22.23 24.74 -11.10
N ASP A 528 -22.18 23.42 -10.90
CA ASP A 528 -22.32 22.40 -11.95
C ASP A 528 -23.78 22.10 -12.31
N LYS A 529 -24.73 22.38 -11.39
CA LYS A 529 -26.17 22.18 -11.57
C LYS A 529 -26.94 23.38 -11.02
N PRO A 530 -27.91 23.96 -11.74
CA PRO A 530 -28.72 25.05 -11.22
C PRO A 530 -29.55 24.57 -10.02
N SER A 531 -29.46 25.26 -8.90
CA SER A 531 -30.23 24.96 -7.67
C SER A 531 -31.38 25.95 -7.48
N SER A 532 -32.45 25.50 -6.84
CA SER A 532 -33.64 26.29 -6.50
C SER A 532 -33.58 26.95 -5.12
N PHE A 533 -32.48 26.76 -4.37
CA PHE A 533 -32.31 27.24 -3.00
C PHE A 533 -31.86 28.71 -2.95
N ASP A 534 -32.52 29.54 -2.12
CA ASP A 534 -32.12 30.93 -1.89
C ASP A 534 -31.05 31.03 -0.80
N ALA A 535 -29.80 31.23 -1.22
CA ALA A 535 -28.65 31.36 -0.31
C ALA A 535 -28.54 32.75 0.37
N LYS A 536 -29.22 33.78 -0.14
CA LYS A 536 -29.08 35.19 0.29
C LYS A 536 -29.12 35.46 1.79
N PRO A 537 -30.05 34.87 2.59
CA PRO A 537 -30.16 35.25 4.00
C PRO A 537 -28.96 34.81 4.85
N TYR A 538 -28.20 33.82 4.39
CA TYR A 538 -27.12 33.19 5.16
C TYR A 538 -25.73 33.76 4.84
N ILE A 539 -25.59 34.51 3.74
CA ILE A 539 -24.30 34.95 3.20
C ILE A 539 -23.56 35.85 4.20
N LYS A 540 -24.28 36.80 4.81
CA LYS A 540 -23.68 37.77 5.72
C LYS A 540 -23.07 37.11 6.95
N ASP A 541 -23.76 36.13 7.52
CA ASP A 541 -23.31 35.45 8.74
C ASP A 541 -22.08 34.57 8.46
N ILE A 542 -22.12 33.80 7.37
CA ILE A 542 -20.99 32.97 6.90
C ILE A 542 -19.77 33.84 6.59
N PHE A 543 -19.99 34.93 5.85
CA PHE A 543 -18.94 35.84 5.43
C PHE A 543 -18.29 36.53 6.64
N ASN A 544 -19.09 37.08 7.56
CA ASN A 544 -18.58 37.78 8.75
C ASN A 544 -17.80 36.84 9.67
N GLY A 545 -18.30 35.62 9.93
CA GLY A 545 -17.60 34.62 10.74
C GLY A 545 -16.24 34.24 10.14
N THR A 546 -16.21 34.00 8.82
CA THR A 546 -14.96 33.67 8.11
C THR A 546 -13.99 34.87 8.03
N LEU A 547 -14.51 36.09 7.83
CA LEU A 547 -13.72 37.31 7.70
C LEU A 547 -12.96 37.64 9.00
N LYS A 548 -13.58 37.43 10.18
CA LYS A 548 -12.91 37.60 11.48
C LYS A 548 -11.66 36.73 11.59
N ARG A 549 -11.77 35.45 11.20
CA ARG A 549 -10.63 34.49 11.22
C ARG A 549 -9.61 34.79 10.13
N LEU A 550 -10.04 35.25 8.96
CA LEU A 550 -9.15 35.62 7.87
C LEU A 550 -8.29 36.86 8.19
N LYS A 551 -8.84 37.85 8.91
CA LYS A 551 -8.12 39.08 9.31
C LYS A 551 -7.15 38.84 10.47
N ALA A 552 -7.46 37.92 11.38
CA ALA A 552 -6.61 37.64 12.53
C ALA A 552 -5.19 37.19 12.13
N ALA A 553 -4.18 37.82 12.71
CA ALA A 553 -2.77 37.45 12.50
C ALA A 553 -2.26 36.45 13.55
N ASP A 554 -2.81 36.49 14.77
CA ASP A 554 -2.33 35.72 15.94
C ASP A 554 -3.14 34.42 16.15
N ILE A 555 -3.30 33.64 15.08
CA ILE A 555 -3.96 32.33 15.10
C ILE A 555 -3.06 31.25 14.48
N ASP A 556 -3.36 30.00 14.80
CA ASP A 556 -2.66 28.83 14.29
C ASP A 556 -2.63 28.79 12.74
N GLN A 557 -1.57 28.22 12.18
CA GLN A 557 -1.39 28.10 10.73
C GLN A 557 -2.54 27.32 10.07
N GLU A 558 -3.01 26.24 10.70
CA GLU A 558 -4.09 25.40 10.17
C GLU A 558 -5.37 26.22 9.97
N VAL A 559 -5.73 27.03 10.97
CA VAL A 559 -6.93 27.89 10.89
C VAL A 559 -6.77 28.95 9.80
N LYS A 560 -5.58 29.54 9.64
CA LYS A 560 -5.32 30.52 8.56
C LYS A 560 -5.53 29.90 7.18
N GLU A 561 -4.97 28.71 6.95
CA GLU A 561 -5.10 28.02 5.67
C GLU A 561 -6.56 27.64 5.38
N ARG A 562 -7.28 27.10 6.37
CA ARG A 562 -8.71 26.77 6.24
C ARG A 562 -9.57 28.01 6.02
N ALA A 563 -9.26 29.13 6.68
CA ALA A 563 -9.99 30.38 6.50
C ALA A 563 -9.79 30.95 5.08
N ILE A 564 -8.57 30.91 4.55
CA ILE A 564 -8.26 31.35 3.18
C ILE A 564 -9.01 30.47 2.17
N SER A 565 -8.99 29.14 2.35
CA SER A 565 -9.71 28.22 1.46
C SER A 565 -11.24 28.39 1.53
N CYS A 566 -11.79 28.49 2.74
CA CYS A 566 -13.22 28.72 2.95
C CYS A 566 -13.66 30.04 2.30
N MET A 567 -12.92 31.14 2.52
CA MET A 567 -13.21 32.42 1.88
C MET A 567 -13.11 32.35 0.36
N ALA A 568 -12.16 31.57 -0.19
CA ALA A 568 -12.05 31.40 -1.64
C ALA A 568 -13.30 30.75 -2.24
N HIS A 569 -13.89 29.77 -1.55
CA HIS A 569 -15.16 29.16 -1.97
C HIS A 569 -16.36 30.08 -1.78
N ILE A 570 -16.40 30.88 -0.70
CA ILE A 570 -17.42 31.92 -0.52
C ILE A 570 -17.38 32.89 -1.68
N VAL A 571 -16.20 33.40 -2.04
CA VAL A 571 -16.05 34.31 -3.19
C VAL A 571 -16.42 33.59 -4.48
N SER A 572 -15.90 32.39 -4.73
CA SER A 572 -16.14 31.64 -5.98
C SER A 572 -17.62 31.28 -6.23
N HIS A 573 -18.38 30.93 -5.19
CA HIS A 573 -19.79 30.52 -5.32
C HIS A 573 -20.79 31.66 -5.06
N LEU A 574 -20.47 32.62 -4.18
CA LEU A 574 -21.41 33.66 -3.71
C LEU A 574 -20.94 35.10 -4.02
N GLY A 575 -19.85 35.26 -4.79
CA GLY A 575 -19.20 36.55 -5.04
C GLY A 575 -20.06 37.60 -5.76
N ASP A 576 -21.03 37.19 -6.58
CA ASP A 576 -22.02 38.07 -7.22
C ASP A 576 -22.96 38.75 -6.20
N GLN A 577 -23.15 38.15 -5.03
CA GLN A 577 -24.04 38.64 -3.98
C GLN A 577 -23.30 39.36 -2.84
N LEU A 578 -21.97 39.38 -2.85
CA LEU A 578 -21.14 40.05 -1.83
C LEU A 578 -21.11 41.58 -1.96
N GLY A 579 -21.48 42.14 -3.12
CA GLY A 579 -21.55 43.60 -3.33
C GLY A 579 -20.24 44.33 -3.00
N GLY A 580 -20.29 45.30 -2.08
CA GLY A 580 -19.15 46.15 -1.70
C GLY A 580 -18.04 45.46 -0.90
N ASP A 581 -18.32 44.30 -0.29
CA ASP A 581 -17.36 43.59 0.57
C ASP A 581 -16.32 42.76 -0.22
N LEU A 582 -16.53 42.61 -1.53
CA LEU A 582 -15.65 41.84 -2.41
C LEU A 582 -14.26 42.50 -2.54
N GLN A 583 -14.20 43.82 -2.81
CA GLN A 583 -12.94 44.52 -3.07
C GLN A 583 -11.99 44.51 -1.85
N PRO A 584 -12.45 44.83 -0.61
CA PRO A 584 -11.62 44.69 0.58
C PRO A 584 -11.13 43.26 0.81
N THR A 585 -11.96 42.26 0.51
CA THR A 585 -11.59 40.84 0.68
C THR A 585 -10.49 40.43 -0.28
N LEU A 586 -10.55 40.86 -1.54
CA LEU A 586 -9.50 40.60 -2.53
C LEU A 586 -8.15 41.24 -2.13
N GLN A 587 -8.16 42.42 -1.51
CA GLN A 587 -6.94 43.02 -0.98
C GLN A 587 -6.32 42.19 0.16
N ILE A 588 -7.15 41.61 1.03
CA ILE A 588 -6.65 40.68 2.07
C ILE A 588 -6.00 39.45 1.42
N PHE A 589 -6.56 38.90 0.34
CA PHE A 589 -5.90 37.81 -0.39
C PHE A 589 -4.53 38.21 -0.94
N LEU A 590 -4.37 39.44 -1.43
CA LEU A 590 -3.09 39.97 -1.89
C LEU A 590 -2.07 40.11 -0.75
N GLU A 591 -2.48 40.55 0.43
CA GLU A 591 -1.62 40.58 1.62
C GLU A 591 -1.21 39.17 2.07
N ARG A 592 -2.15 38.21 2.08
CA ARG A 592 -1.88 36.80 2.40
C ARG A 592 -1.01 36.11 1.36
N LEU A 593 -1.06 36.56 0.10
CA LEU A 593 -0.18 36.11 -0.97
C LEU A 593 1.28 36.51 -0.70
N LYS A 594 1.51 37.73 -0.20
CA LYS A 594 2.86 38.24 0.12
C LYS A 594 3.50 37.52 1.32
N ASN A 595 2.70 36.98 2.23
CA ASN A 595 3.18 36.27 3.42
C ASN A 595 3.69 34.84 3.10
N GLU A 596 4.77 34.40 3.77
CA GLU A 596 5.47 33.17 3.45
C GLU A 596 4.69 31.89 3.73
N ILE A 597 4.05 31.84 4.89
CA ILE A 597 3.34 30.65 5.33
C ILE A 597 2.05 30.45 4.51
N THR A 598 1.37 31.54 4.17
CA THR A 598 0.05 31.49 3.52
C THR A 598 0.08 31.55 2.00
N ARG A 599 1.23 31.80 1.35
CA ARG A 599 1.30 32.02 -0.10
C ARG A 599 0.75 30.86 -0.93
N LEU A 600 1.05 29.61 -0.58
CA LEU A 600 0.62 28.45 -1.37
C LEU A 600 -0.91 28.32 -1.35
N THR A 601 -1.51 28.48 -0.17
CA THR A 601 -2.95 28.42 0.02
C THR A 601 -3.65 29.60 -0.64
N ALA A 602 -3.04 30.79 -0.59
CA ALA A 602 -3.54 31.98 -1.30
C ALA A 602 -3.50 31.80 -2.83
N VAL A 603 -2.45 31.19 -3.39
CA VAL A 603 -2.38 30.88 -4.83
C VAL A 603 -3.49 29.90 -5.24
N LYS A 604 -3.69 28.82 -4.47
CA LYS A 604 -4.78 27.85 -4.70
C LYS A 604 -6.15 28.53 -4.60
N ALA A 605 -6.33 29.39 -3.61
CA ALA A 605 -7.55 30.18 -3.44
C ALA A 605 -7.82 31.09 -4.65
N LEU A 606 -6.81 31.82 -5.14
CA LEU A 606 -6.94 32.65 -6.34
C LEU A 606 -7.30 31.80 -7.56
N SER A 607 -6.71 30.61 -7.71
CA SER A 607 -7.08 29.68 -8.79
C SER A 607 -8.56 29.26 -8.72
N ILE A 608 -9.10 29.04 -7.52
CA ILE A 608 -10.52 28.66 -7.33
C ILE A 608 -11.45 29.83 -7.67
N ILE A 609 -11.05 31.05 -7.29
CA ILE A 609 -11.81 32.28 -7.58
C ILE A 609 -11.83 32.54 -9.09
N THR A 610 -10.68 32.39 -9.77
CA THR A 610 -10.56 32.67 -11.21
C THR A 610 -11.22 31.63 -12.09
N THR A 611 -11.34 30.39 -11.63
CA THR A 611 -12.04 29.29 -12.33
C THR A 611 -13.56 29.43 -12.23
N SER A 612 -14.08 30.26 -11.32
CA SER A 612 -15.52 30.40 -11.11
C SER A 612 -16.27 30.76 -12.40
N PRO A 613 -17.38 30.08 -12.74
CA PRO A 613 -18.25 30.44 -13.86
C PRO A 613 -18.86 31.84 -13.74
N LEU A 614 -18.88 32.42 -12.53
CA LEU A 614 -19.49 33.73 -12.24
C LEU A 614 -18.65 34.91 -12.75
N LYS A 615 -17.44 34.68 -13.29
CA LYS A 615 -16.52 35.70 -13.84
C LYS A 615 -16.33 36.92 -12.90
N ILE A 616 -15.87 36.64 -11.69
CA ILE A 616 -15.69 37.63 -10.62
C ILE A 616 -14.63 38.65 -11.01
N ASP A 617 -14.90 39.95 -10.81
CA ASP A 617 -13.92 40.99 -11.16
C ASP A 617 -12.74 41.04 -10.15
N ILE A 618 -11.59 40.50 -10.57
CA ILE A 618 -10.33 40.54 -9.82
C ILE A 618 -9.34 41.59 -10.34
N ARG A 619 -9.73 42.47 -11.27
CA ARG A 619 -8.79 43.35 -11.99
C ARG A 619 -7.97 44.26 -11.07
N SER A 620 -8.53 44.65 -9.93
CA SER A 620 -7.87 45.52 -8.93
C SER A 620 -6.61 44.92 -8.31
N ILE A 621 -6.53 43.59 -8.19
CA ILE A 621 -5.38 42.90 -7.59
C ILE A 621 -4.35 42.40 -8.62
N LEU A 622 -4.69 42.37 -9.92
CA LEU A 622 -3.82 41.78 -10.94
C LEU A 622 -2.54 42.57 -11.18
N THR A 623 -2.57 43.89 -11.01
CA THR A 623 -1.40 44.78 -11.23
C THR A 623 -0.24 44.46 -10.30
N GLU A 624 -0.51 44.22 -9.01
CA GLU A 624 0.49 43.80 -8.01
C GLU A 624 0.62 42.28 -7.89
N GLY A 625 -0.47 41.55 -8.13
CA GLY A 625 -0.53 40.10 -8.00
C GLY A 625 0.32 39.37 -9.04
N MET A 626 0.29 39.80 -10.31
CA MET A 626 1.02 39.13 -11.39
C MET A 626 2.55 39.12 -11.18
N PRO A 627 3.22 40.25 -10.87
CA PRO A 627 4.65 40.23 -10.54
C PRO A 627 4.97 39.38 -9.30
N THR A 628 4.08 39.40 -8.30
CA THR A 628 4.24 38.58 -7.08
C THR A 628 4.18 37.09 -7.40
N LEU A 629 3.23 36.66 -8.23
CA LEU A 629 3.14 35.28 -8.73
C LEU A 629 4.36 34.90 -9.58
N GLY A 630 4.84 35.80 -10.45
CA GLY A 630 6.08 35.60 -11.21
C GLY A 630 7.27 35.31 -10.29
N SER A 631 7.41 36.05 -9.19
CA SER A 631 8.50 35.83 -8.22
C SER A 631 8.48 34.43 -7.56
N PHE A 632 7.31 33.79 -7.46
CA PHE A 632 7.19 32.45 -6.87
C PHE A 632 7.74 31.35 -7.77
N LEU A 633 7.80 31.58 -9.08
CA LEU A 633 8.36 30.65 -10.04
C LEU A 633 9.87 30.42 -9.84
N ARG A 634 10.58 31.42 -9.28
CA ARG A 634 12.00 31.31 -8.91
C ARG A 634 12.25 30.45 -7.67
N LYS A 635 11.26 30.27 -6.79
CA LYS A 635 11.44 29.57 -5.51
C LYS A 635 11.55 28.06 -5.73
N ASN A 636 12.39 27.36 -4.96
CA ASN A 636 12.63 25.92 -5.12
C ASN A 636 11.48 24.99 -4.64
N GLN A 637 10.28 25.52 -4.40
CA GLN A 637 9.13 24.74 -3.91
C GLN A 637 8.27 24.27 -5.08
N ARG A 638 8.37 22.99 -5.44
CA ARG A 638 7.64 22.38 -6.58
C ARG A 638 6.12 22.62 -6.56
N ALA A 639 5.47 22.37 -5.41
CA ALA A 639 4.02 22.54 -5.27
C ALA A 639 3.56 24.00 -5.51
N LEU A 640 4.39 24.97 -5.11
CA LEU A 640 4.13 26.40 -5.33
C LEU A 640 4.28 26.76 -6.80
N LYS A 641 5.32 26.27 -7.49
CA LYS A 641 5.51 26.48 -8.94
C LYS A 641 4.30 25.98 -9.72
N LEU A 642 3.88 24.73 -9.51
CA LEU A 642 2.74 24.14 -10.22
C LEU A 642 1.42 24.87 -9.96
N SER A 643 1.13 25.18 -8.69
CA SER A 643 -0.09 25.92 -8.33
C SER A 643 -0.08 27.32 -8.95
N THR A 644 1.09 27.97 -8.98
CA THR A 644 1.25 29.32 -9.54
C THR A 644 1.11 29.33 -11.05
N LEU A 645 1.74 28.39 -11.76
CA LEU A 645 1.60 28.25 -13.22
C LEU A 645 0.15 27.95 -13.62
N THR A 646 -0.52 27.07 -12.88
CA THR A 646 -1.94 26.75 -13.12
C THR A 646 -2.82 27.98 -12.90
N ALA A 647 -2.61 28.69 -11.79
CA ALA A 647 -3.34 29.92 -11.50
C ALA A 647 -3.10 30.98 -12.58
N LEU A 648 -1.84 31.21 -12.98
CA LEU A 648 -1.48 32.14 -14.06
C LEU A 648 -2.16 31.77 -15.38
N ASN A 649 -2.22 30.48 -15.72
CA ASN A 649 -2.87 30.03 -16.95
C ASN A 649 -4.36 30.37 -16.97
N ILE A 650 -5.07 30.10 -15.86
CA ILE A 650 -6.49 30.41 -15.72
C ILE A 650 -6.73 31.93 -15.71
N ILE A 651 -5.89 32.70 -15.02
CA ILE A 651 -5.99 34.16 -14.97
C ILE A 651 -5.80 34.76 -16.37
N VAL A 652 -4.79 34.30 -17.13
CA VAL A 652 -4.54 34.77 -18.51
C VAL A 652 -5.69 34.41 -19.43
N THR A 653 -6.26 33.21 -19.29
CA THR A 653 -7.39 32.75 -20.12
C THR A 653 -8.65 33.60 -19.89
N ASN A 654 -8.97 33.94 -18.63
CA ASN A 654 -10.25 34.56 -18.27
C ASN A 654 -10.22 36.10 -18.25
N TYR A 655 -9.05 36.74 -18.09
CA TYR A 655 -8.92 38.20 -17.92
C TYR A 655 -8.06 38.88 -19.00
N SER A 656 -8.06 38.33 -20.21
CA SER A 656 -7.28 38.78 -21.38
C SER A 656 -7.23 40.30 -21.58
N ASP A 657 -8.37 40.98 -21.38
CA ASP A 657 -8.57 42.39 -21.76
C ASP A 657 -7.80 43.36 -20.84
N SER A 658 -7.32 42.90 -19.69
CA SER A 658 -6.71 43.74 -18.65
C SER A 658 -5.18 43.77 -18.70
N PHE A 659 -4.55 42.98 -19.56
CA PHE A 659 -3.10 42.85 -19.56
C PHE A 659 -2.41 43.88 -20.44
N LYS A 660 -1.55 44.70 -19.80
CA LYS A 660 -0.51 45.47 -20.49
C LYS A 660 0.72 44.58 -20.74
N PRO A 661 1.46 44.74 -21.85
CA PRO A 661 2.64 43.93 -22.18
C PRO A 661 3.65 43.81 -21.03
N ALA A 662 3.90 44.89 -20.29
CA ALA A 662 4.84 44.92 -19.17
C ALA A 662 4.50 43.95 -18.02
N LEU A 663 3.22 43.65 -17.78
CA LEU A 663 2.81 42.72 -16.72
C LEU A 663 3.13 41.26 -17.10
N ILE A 664 2.99 40.93 -18.39
CA ILE A 664 3.27 39.59 -18.92
C ILE A 664 4.79 39.35 -18.98
N GLU A 665 5.58 40.38 -19.29
CA GLU A 665 7.05 40.29 -19.32
C GLU A 665 7.66 39.81 -18.00
N SER A 666 7.12 40.24 -16.86
CA SER A 666 7.62 39.77 -15.55
C SER A 666 7.45 38.26 -15.33
N VAL A 667 6.46 37.63 -15.97
CA VAL A 667 6.24 36.18 -15.90
C VAL A 667 7.11 35.48 -16.95
N LEU A 668 7.14 35.99 -18.19
CA LEU A 668 7.92 35.40 -19.28
C LEU A 668 9.41 35.30 -18.98
N ASN A 669 9.99 36.25 -18.24
CA ASN A 669 11.40 36.21 -17.85
C ASN A 669 11.76 35.01 -16.95
N GLU A 670 10.79 34.42 -16.25
CA GLU A 670 11.00 33.30 -15.32
C GLU A 670 10.80 31.93 -15.95
N LEU A 671 10.08 31.87 -17.08
CA LEU A 671 9.70 30.59 -17.72
C LEU A 671 10.87 29.79 -18.29
N PRO A 672 11.94 30.38 -18.89
CA PRO A 672 13.06 29.59 -19.43
C PRO A 672 13.68 28.66 -18.40
N ALA A 673 13.88 29.12 -17.16
CA ALA A 673 14.45 28.31 -16.09
C ALA A 673 13.54 27.16 -15.62
N LEU A 674 12.25 27.17 -16.01
CA LEU A 674 11.29 26.11 -15.70
C LEU A 674 11.19 25.04 -16.78
N ILE A 675 11.60 25.35 -18.02
CA ILE A 675 11.54 24.44 -19.16
C ILE A 675 12.83 23.62 -19.14
N GLN A 676 12.84 22.59 -18.31
CA GLN A 676 13.98 21.69 -18.14
C GLN A 676 13.55 20.23 -18.19
N GLU A 677 14.52 19.34 -18.44
CA GLU A 677 14.31 17.90 -18.48
C GLU A 677 14.10 17.29 -17.09
N SER A 678 14.51 18.00 -16.03
CA SER A 678 14.46 17.55 -14.64
C SER A 678 13.04 17.41 -14.08
N ASP A 679 12.11 18.29 -14.45
CA ASP A 679 10.69 18.22 -14.05
C ASP A 679 9.77 18.44 -15.25
N MET A 680 9.46 17.33 -15.93
CA MET A 680 8.65 17.33 -17.15
C MET A 680 7.22 17.87 -16.92
N HIS A 681 6.67 17.71 -15.72
CA HIS A 681 5.32 18.21 -15.41
C HIS A 681 5.30 19.74 -15.25
N VAL A 682 6.32 20.32 -14.59
CA VAL A 682 6.47 21.79 -14.53
C VAL A 682 6.69 22.36 -15.93
N SER A 683 7.55 21.73 -16.74
CA SER A 683 7.77 22.10 -18.14
C SER A 683 6.46 22.06 -18.94
N GLN A 684 5.66 20.99 -18.80
CA GLN A 684 4.36 20.88 -19.46
C GLN A 684 3.43 22.06 -19.13
N VAL A 685 3.21 22.34 -17.84
CA VAL A 685 2.29 23.41 -17.42
C VAL A 685 2.84 24.80 -17.80
N ALA A 686 4.16 25.00 -17.75
CA ALA A 686 4.80 26.22 -18.23
C ALA A 686 4.56 26.42 -19.73
N ILE A 687 4.70 25.37 -20.55
CA ILE A 687 4.45 25.43 -22.00
C ILE A 687 2.97 25.65 -22.30
N MET A 688 2.05 25.08 -21.52
CA MET A 688 0.61 25.39 -21.63
C MET A 688 0.33 26.87 -21.35
N LEU A 689 0.97 27.46 -20.33
CA LEU A 689 0.86 28.89 -20.04
C LEU A 689 1.41 29.73 -21.21
N VAL A 690 2.58 29.38 -21.77
CA VAL A 690 3.14 30.07 -22.94
C VAL A 690 2.20 29.96 -24.14
N THR A 691 1.59 28.79 -24.35
CA THR A 691 0.60 28.55 -25.41
C THR A 691 -0.62 29.46 -25.24
N CYS A 692 -1.14 29.58 -24.01
CA CYS A 692 -2.24 30.49 -23.71
C CYS A 692 -1.86 31.95 -23.95
N ILE A 693 -0.67 32.38 -23.49
CA ILE A 693 -0.17 33.75 -23.71
C ILE A 693 -0.04 34.04 -25.22
N ALA A 694 0.47 33.09 -26.01
CA ALA A 694 0.62 33.22 -27.45
C ALA A 694 -0.74 33.37 -28.17
N LYS A 695 -1.79 32.66 -27.73
CA LYS A 695 -3.16 32.79 -28.27
C LYS A 695 -3.78 34.15 -27.96
N VAL A 696 -3.57 34.66 -26.74
CA VAL A 696 -4.30 35.81 -26.20
C VAL A 696 -3.57 37.14 -26.43
N CYS A 697 -2.24 37.16 -26.45
CA CYS A 697 -1.42 38.38 -26.52
C CYS A 697 -0.31 38.30 -27.59
N PRO A 698 -0.64 38.50 -28.89
CA PRO A 698 0.32 38.38 -29.99
C PRO A 698 1.55 39.31 -29.89
N ASN A 699 1.42 40.46 -29.22
CA ASN A 699 2.54 41.40 -29.05
C ASN A 699 3.70 40.84 -28.20
N SER A 700 3.46 39.80 -27.40
CA SER A 700 4.48 39.15 -26.56
C SER A 700 5.31 38.07 -27.30
N LEU A 701 4.97 37.78 -28.56
CA LEU A 701 5.58 36.70 -29.35
C LEU A 701 7.08 36.92 -29.65
N THR A 702 7.54 38.18 -29.75
CA THR A 702 8.95 38.50 -30.01
C THR A 702 9.89 38.04 -28.88
N LYS A 703 9.43 38.16 -27.63
CA LYS A 703 10.18 37.69 -26.45
C LYS A 703 10.12 36.17 -26.30
N ILE A 704 8.96 35.57 -26.57
CA ILE A 704 8.76 34.12 -26.57
C ILE A 704 9.71 33.47 -27.60
N GLY A 705 9.80 34.03 -28.81
CA GLY A 705 10.68 33.50 -29.85
C GLY A 705 12.17 33.62 -29.56
N SER A 706 12.61 34.66 -28.86
CA SER A 706 14.03 34.87 -28.58
C SER A 706 14.55 34.10 -27.37
N THR A 707 13.72 33.87 -26.34
CA THR A 707 14.18 33.32 -25.05
C THR A 707 13.58 31.96 -24.69
N ILE A 708 12.34 31.69 -25.07
CA ILE A 708 11.62 30.47 -24.67
C ILE A 708 11.74 29.38 -25.74
N LEU A 709 11.63 29.76 -27.02
CA LEU A 709 11.72 28.79 -28.12
C LEU A 709 13.01 27.96 -28.11
N PRO A 710 14.22 28.52 -27.85
CA PRO A 710 15.45 27.72 -27.77
C PRO A 710 15.39 26.60 -26.72
N GLU A 711 14.85 26.89 -25.53
CA GLU A 711 14.70 25.90 -24.45
C GLU A 711 13.67 24.83 -24.80
N VAL A 712 12.56 25.21 -25.44
CA VAL A 712 11.57 24.24 -25.95
C VAL A 712 12.19 23.33 -27.01
N LEU A 713 13.00 23.88 -27.92
CA LEU A 713 13.70 23.09 -28.93
C LEU A 713 14.72 22.14 -28.30
N HIS A 714 15.46 22.57 -27.27
CA HIS A 714 16.34 21.68 -26.50
C HIS A 714 15.53 20.53 -25.89
N LEU A 715 14.39 20.84 -25.25
CA LEU A 715 13.52 19.85 -24.62
C LEU A 715 12.94 18.83 -25.63
N VAL A 716 12.67 19.24 -26.88
CA VAL A 716 12.23 18.32 -27.97
C VAL A 716 13.26 17.24 -28.26
N HIS A 717 14.55 17.52 -28.05
CA HIS A 717 15.63 16.55 -28.23
C HIS A 717 15.87 15.67 -26.99
N SER A 718 15.19 15.91 -25.87
CA SER A 718 15.35 15.13 -24.65
C SER A 718 14.87 13.67 -24.80
N PRO A 719 15.59 12.68 -24.26
CA PRO A 719 15.14 11.29 -24.16
C PRO A 719 13.88 11.11 -23.31
N LEU A 720 13.65 12.00 -22.34
CA LEU A 720 12.60 11.88 -21.33
C LEU A 720 11.25 12.45 -21.81
N LEU A 721 11.22 13.09 -22.98
CA LEU A 721 10.03 13.74 -23.50
C LEU A 721 8.99 12.71 -23.98
N GLN A 722 7.88 12.61 -23.26
CA GLN A 722 6.74 11.74 -23.59
C GLN A 722 5.42 12.29 -23.05
N GLY A 723 4.30 11.74 -23.51
CA GLY A 723 2.96 12.00 -22.98
C GLY A 723 2.51 13.47 -23.10
N GLY A 724 1.96 14.00 -22.00
CA GLY A 724 1.32 15.32 -21.96
C GLY A 724 2.25 16.51 -22.28
N ALA A 725 3.53 16.42 -21.95
CA ALA A 725 4.51 17.46 -22.26
C ALA A 725 4.74 17.58 -23.78
N LEU A 726 4.90 16.44 -24.48
CA LEU A 726 5.01 16.43 -25.94
C LEU A 726 3.73 16.96 -26.59
N GLY A 727 2.56 16.57 -26.08
CA GLY A 727 1.27 17.11 -26.55
C GLY A 727 1.18 18.62 -26.41
N SER A 728 1.64 19.16 -25.27
CA SER A 728 1.65 20.61 -25.00
C SER A 728 2.63 21.37 -25.91
N ILE A 729 3.81 20.80 -26.21
CA ILE A 729 4.76 21.36 -27.17
C ILE A 729 4.18 21.37 -28.58
N VAL A 730 3.52 20.28 -28.98
CA VAL A 730 2.86 20.17 -30.27
C VAL A 730 1.79 21.26 -30.43
N GLU A 731 0.93 21.45 -29.42
CA GLU A 731 -0.07 22.52 -29.43
C GLU A 731 0.58 23.91 -29.47
N PHE A 732 1.64 24.13 -28.68
CA PHE A 732 2.40 25.37 -28.68
C PHE A 732 2.93 25.72 -30.07
N LEU A 733 3.58 24.78 -30.75
CA LEU A 733 4.15 24.97 -32.08
C LEU A 733 3.07 25.24 -33.14
N GLN A 734 1.91 24.59 -33.04
CA GLN A 734 0.77 24.85 -33.93
C GLN A 734 0.28 26.29 -33.79
N VAL A 735 0.07 26.77 -32.56
CA VAL A 735 -0.38 28.15 -32.29
C VAL A 735 0.64 29.17 -32.80
N LEU A 736 1.92 28.91 -32.57
CA LEU A 736 3.01 29.80 -32.95
C LEU A 736 3.02 30.07 -34.47
N VAL A 737 2.84 29.02 -35.29
CA VAL A 737 2.79 29.16 -36.76
C VAL A 737 1.56 29.92 -37.23
N VAL A 738 0.39 29.71 -36.61
CA VAL A 738 -0.84 30.43 -36.97
C VAL A 738 -0.69 31.94 -36.76
N THR A 739 -0.02 32.34 -35.67
CA THR A 739 0.15 33.76 -35.31
C THR A 739 1.13 34.53 -36.21
N LYS A 740 1.90 33.84 -37.09
CA LYS A 740 2.79 34.43 -38.12
C LYS A 740 3.67 35.59 -37.62
N ALA A 741 4.33 35.43 -36.47
CA ALA A 741 5.31 36.41 -36.00
C ALA A 741 6.55 36.46 -36.91
N SER A 742 7.17 37.64 -37.03
CA SER A 742 8.41 37.85 -37.78
C SER A 742 9.54 36.97 -37.23
N ASN A 743 10.27 36.28 -38.12
CA ASN A 743 11.34 35.30 -37.83
C ASN A 743 10.90 33.96 -37.19
N MET A 744 9.61 33.61 -37.25
CA MET A 744 9.07 32.36 -36.71
C MET A 744 8.16 31.63 -37.72
N GLY A 745 8.53 31.69 -39.00
CA GLY A 745 7.78 31.03 -40.07
C GLY A 745 7.94 29.51 -40.04
N TYR A 746 7.03 28.81 -40.74
CA TYR A 746 7.04 27.35 -40.87
C TYR A 746 8.41 26.79 -41.31
N ASN A 747 9.04 27.40 -42.31
CA ASN A 747 10.36 26.99 -42.80
C ASN A 747 11.50 27.19 -41.79
N ASP A 748 11.41 28.20 -40.93
CA ASP A 748 12.43 28.48 -39.92
C ASP A 748 12.33 27.49 -38.76
N LEU A 749 11.11 27.16 -38.32
CA LEU A 749 10.86 26.17 -37.28
C LEU A 749 11.26 24.75 -37.71
N ILE A 750 10.99 24.38 -38.97
CA ILE A 750 11.44 23.07 -39.50
C ILE A 750 12.96 22.99 -39.53
N LYS A 751 13.65 24.05 -39.97
CA LYS A 751 15.12 24.08 -39.96
C LYS A 751 15.68 24.02 -38.54
N ALA A 752 15.01 24.65 -37.57
CA ALA A 752 15.41 24.62 -36.17
C ALA A 752 15.25 23.22 -35.55
N LEU A 753 14.13 22.54 -35.82
CA LEU A 753 13.84 21.19 -35.32
C LEU A 753 14.73 20.11 -35.94
N THR A 754 14.99 20.22 -37.24
CA THR A 754 15.72 19.19 -37.99
C THR A 754 17.24 19.46 -38.07
N GLY A 755 17.66 20.71 -37.86
CA GLY A 755 19.06 21.17 -37.95
C GLY A 755 20.10 20.34 -37.20
N PRO A 756 19.84 19.89 -35.95
CA PRO A 756 20.77 19.05 -35.20
C PRO A 756 21.10 17.71 -35.89
N PHE A 757 20.14 17.12 -36.62
CA PHE A 757 20.34 15.84 -37.31
C PHE A 757 21.16 15.99 -38.60
N TYR A 758 21.09 17.14 -39.27
CA TYR A 758 21.88 17.42 -40.46
C TYR A 758 23.34 17.83 -40.15
N LYS A 759 23.61 18.33 -38.94
CA LYS A 759 24.93 18.81 -38.50
C LYS A 759 25.84 17.72 -37.90
N ALA A 760 25.33 16.51 -37.67
CA ALA A 760 26.03 15.38 -37.01
C ALA A 760 27.26 14.81 -37.76
N LYS A 761 27.86 15.54 -38.70
CA LYS A 761 29.11 15.16 -39.39
C LYS A 761 30.39 15.67 -38.70
N SER A 762 30.29 16.53 -37.68
CA SER A 762 31.44 16.95 -36.86
C SER A 762 31.50 16.12 -35.58
N SER A 763 32.67 15.53 -35.33
CA SER A 763 33.01 14.47 -34.37
C SER A 763 32.80 14.75 -32.87
N ASP A 764 31.98 15.74 -32.47
CA ASP A 764 31.88 16.18 -31.06
C ASP A 764 30.45 16.46 -30.54
N SER A 765 29.39 16.14 -31.30
CA SER A 765 28.01 16.17 -30.77
C SER A 765 27.52 14.74 -30.55
N GLY A 766 27.25 14.37 -29.28
CA GLY A 766 26.76 13.05 -28.88
C GLY A 766 25.62 12.53 -29.77
N SER A 767 25.60 11.21 -30.00
CA SER A 767 24.57 10.53 -30.77
C SER A 767 23.17 10.93 -30.30
N VAL A 768 22.34 11.46 -31.20
CA VAL A 768 20.96 11.85 -30.88
C VAL A 768 20.15 10.62 -30.47
N HIS A 769 19.43 10.71 -29.36
CA HIS A 769 18.66 9.60 -28.80
C HIS A 769 17.47 9.21 -29.70
N ARG A 770 17.07 7.93 -29.68
CA ARG A 770 15.96 7.38 -30.49
C ARG A 770 14.65 8.15 -30.32
N GLN A 771 14.31 8.53 -29.08
CA GLN A 771 13.09 9.26 -28.77
C GLN A 771 13.02 10.63 -29.45
N SER A 772 14.17 11.32 -29.60
CA SER A 772 14.24 12.65 -30.21
C SER A 772 13.75 12.63 -31.66
N TYR A 773 14.00 11.53 -32.39
CA TYR A 773 13.49 11.36 -33.76
C TYR A 773 11.96 11.34 -33.81
N TYR A 774 11.31 10.63 -32.88
CA TYR A 774 9.84 10.56 -32.79
C TYR A 774 9.22 11.88 -32.34
N SER A 775 9.82 12.55 -31.34
CA SER A 775 9.38 13.86 -30.87
C SER A 775 9.42 14.90 -31.99
N VAL A 776 10.52 14.94 -32.75
CA VAL A 776 10.70 15.87 -33.87
C VAL A 776 9.75 15.54 -35.01
N ALA A 777 9.58 14.27 -35.36
CA ALA A 777 8.63 13.84 -36.39
C ALA A 777 7.19 14.29 -36.07
N LYS A 778 6.75 14.14 -34.81
CA LYS A 778 5.45 14.61 -34.34
C LYS A 778 5.32 16.14 -34.40
N CYS A 779 6.36 16.88 -34.02
CA CYS A 779 6.38 18.34 -34.15
C CYS A 779 6.29 18.79 -35.61
N VAL A 780 7.06 18.17 -36.52
CA VAL A 780 7.03 18.46 -37.96
C VAL A 780 5.65 18.15 -38.55
N ALA A 781 5.03 17.03 -38.18
CA ALA A 781 3.69 16.68 -38.60
C ALA A 781 2.64 17.69 -38.12
N ALA A 782 2.75 18.11 -36.85
CA ALA A 782 1.87 19.14 -36.30
C ALA A 782 1.96 20.47 -37.04
N LEU A 783 3.19 20.94 -37.34
CA LEU A 783 3.42 22.14 -38.15
C LEU A 783 2.83 21.99 -39.56
N SER A 784 3.03 20.81 -40.18
CA SER A 784 2.57 20.51 -41.54
C SER A 784 1.04 20.47 -41.64
N SER A 785 0.36 19.98 -40.61
CA SER A 785 -1.11 19.91 -40.56
C SER A 785 -1.78 21.28 -40.59
N VAL A 786 -1.15 22.29 -39.98
CA VAL A 786 -1.67 23.66 -39.92
C VAL A 786 -1.38 24.44 -41.21
N CYS A 787 -0.27 24.15 -41.91
CA CYS A 787 0.18 24.83 -43.12
C CYS A 787 0.31 23.89 -44.34
N PRO A 788 -0.81 23.40 -44.92
CA PRO A 788 -0.78 22.36 -45.95
C PRO A 788 -0.13 22.79 -47.27
N LYS A 789 -0.11 24.09 -47.59
CA LYS A 789 0.50 24.63 -48.82
C LYS A 789 2.03 24.59 -48.80
N GLU A 790 2.64 24.79 -47.62
CA GLU A 790 4.09 24.72 -47.46
C GLU A 790 4.56 23.28 -47.18
N ALA A 791 3.67 22.46 -46.60
CA ALA A 791 3.90 21.02 -46.37
C ALA A 791 4.24 20.24 -47.65
N SER A 792 3.63 20.56 -48.81
CA SER A 792 3.94 19.85 -50.06
C SER A 792 5.40 20.01 -50.50
N GLY A 793 6.01 21.18 -50.23
CA GLY A 793 7.44 21.41 -50.47
C GLY A 793 8.31 20.56 -49.54
N THR A 794 7.98 20.52 -48.25
CA THR A 794 8.68 19.70 -47.25
C THR A 794 8.61 18.20 -47.57
N ILE A 795 7.42 17.69 -47.92
CA ILE A 795 7.21 16.26 -48.27
C ILE A 795 8.07 15.87 -49.48
N THR A 796 8.16 16.74 -50.49
CA THR A 796 8.98 16.49 -51.68
C THR A 796 10.46 16.42 -51.33
N ASN A 797 10.95 17.32 -50.47
CA ASN A 797 12.34 17.31 -50.00
C ASN A 797 12.66 16.04 -49.19
N LEU A 798 11.80 15.67 -48.23
CA LEU A 798 11.98 14.46 -47.42
C LEU A 798 12.00 13.19 -48.29
N THR A 799 11.15 13.12 -49.31
CA THR A 799 11.11 11.99 -50.25
C THR A 799 12.40 11.88 -51.07
N GLN A 800 12.99 13.01 -51.48
CA GLN A 800 14.29 13.03 -52.17
C GLN A 800 15.45 12.60 -51.25
N GLU A 801 15.45 13.01 -49.98
CA GLU A 801 16.48 12.63 -49.01
C GLU A 801 16.50 11.13 -48.73
N VAL A 802 15.32 10.51 -48.67
CA VAL A 802 15.16 9.07 -48.49
C VAL A 802 15.67 8.29 -49.70
N LYS A 803 15.42 8.79 -50.92
CA LYS A 803 15.87 8.17 -52.18
C LYS A 803 17.40 8.18 -52.33
N ASN A 804 18.06 9.20 -51.77
CA ASN A 804 19.50 9.35 -51.85
C ASN A 804 20.21 8.44 -50.83
N GLN A 805 20.80 7.33 -51.32
CA GLN A 805 21.58 6.41 -50.48
C GLN A 805 22.86 7.03 -49.88
N LYS A 806 23.32 8.18 -50.40
CA LYS A 806 24.47 8.95 -49.88
C LYS A 806 24.14 9.81 -48.65
N THR A 807 22.87 9.92 -48.29
CA THR A 807 22.40 10.67 -47.13
C THR A 807 22.72 9.89 -45.84
N SER A 808 23.06 10.61 -44.77
CA SER A 808 23.30 10.01 -43.44
C SER A 808 22.14 9.09 -43.03
N GLU A 809 22.44 7.98 -42.36
CA GLU A 809 21.43 7.06 -41.85
C GLU A 809 20.47 7.75 -40.88
N SER A 810 20.99 8.63 -40.00
CA SER A 810 20.19 9.44 -39.07
C SER A 810 19.14 10.30 -39.77
N VAL A 811 19.52 10.97 -40.86
CA VAL A 811 18.62 11.80 -41.65
C VAL A 811 17.58 10.93 -42.35
N ARG A 812 17.97 9.77 -42.89
CA ARG A 812 17.01 8.83 -43.50
C ARG A 812 15.97 8.33 -42.50
N ILE A 813 16.38 7.99 -41.27
CA ILE A 813 15.47 7.59 -40.18
C ILE A 813 14.49 8.73 -39.85
N LEU A 814 15.00 9.95 -39.65
CA LEU A 814 14.17 11.12 -39.37
C LEU A 814 13.16 11.36 -40.50
N SER A 815 13.62 11.34 -41.75
CA SER A 815 12.77 11.61 -42.91
C SER A 815 11.68 10.55 -43.07
N PHE A 816 11.95 9.27 -42.81
CA PHE A 816 10.89 8.24 -42.77
C PHE A 816 9.86 8.49 -41.67
N LEU A 817 10.30 8.80 -40.45
CA LEU A 817 9.38 9.06 -39.32
C LEU A 817 8.55 10.33 -39.55
N CYS A 818 9.15 11.40 -40.05
CA CYS A 818 8.45 12.62 -40.46
C CYS A 818 7.40 12.33 -41.54
N LEU A 819 7.74 11.56 -42.58
CA LEU A 819 6.80 11.16 -43.62
C LEU A 819 5.65 10.30 -43.06
N GLY A 820 5.94 9.43 -42.09
CA GLY A 820 4.95 8.64 -41.37
C GLY A 820 3.93 9.52 -40.63
N GLU A 821 4.40 10.38 -39.72
CA GLU A 821 3.52 11.23 -38.90
C GLU A 821 2.78 12.30 -39.73
N VAL A 822 3.42 12.84 -40.77
CA VAL A 822 2.73 13.73 -41.74
C VAL A 822 1.67 12.94 -42.51
N GLY A 823 1.99 11.73 -42.97
CA GLY A 823 1.05 10.85 -43.68
C GLY A 823 -0.13 10.39 -42.83
N ARG A 824 0.03 10.36 -41.51
CA ARG A 824 -1.07 10.09 -40.57
C ARG A 824 -2.09 11.23 -40.52
N SER A 825 -1.64 12.48 -40.66
CA SER A 825 -2.49 13.68 -40.54
C SER A 825 -2.97 14.23 -41.89
N ILE A 826 -2.20 14.04 -42.97
CA ILE A 826 -2.48 14.57 -44.31
C ILE A 826 -2.52 13.42 -45.32
N LYS A 827 -3.52 13.43 -46.22
CA LYS A 827 -3.63 12.44 -47.30
C LYS A 827 -2.53 12.63 -48.36
N LEU A 828 -1.54 11.74 -48.40
CA LEU A 828 -0.40 11.77 -49.32
C LEU A 828 -0.67 11.20 -50.73
N GLY A 829 -1.93 11.13 -51.18
CA GLY A 829 -2.32 10.46 -52.43
C GLY A 829 -1.73 11.02 -53.74
N THR A 830 -1.01 12.14 -53.68
CA THR A 830 -0.37 12.79 -54.84
C THR A 830 0.99 12.21 -55.23
N GLN A 831 1.66 11.42 -54.37
CA GLN A 831 3.01 10.89 -54.64
C GLN A 831 3.06 9.37 -54.74
N LYS A 832 2.81 8.83 -55.95
CA LYS A 832 2.86 7.38 -56.24
C LYS A 832 4.23 6.73 -56.02
N GLU A 833 5.32 7.51 -56.09
CA GLU A 833 6.70 7.04 -55.88
C GLU A 833 6.99 6.64 -54.42
N LEU A 834 6.21 7.12 -53.45
CA LEU A 834 6.47 6.87 -52.03
C LEU A 834 6.34 5.38 -51.67
N LYS A 835 5.41 4.64 -52.31
CA LYS A 835 5.21 3.21 -52.09
C LYS A 835 6.46 2.40 -52.46
N THR A 836 7.07 2.70 -53.59
CA THR A 836 8.27 1.97 -54.05
C THR A 836 9.47 2.30 -53.18
N VAL A 837 9.64 3.58 -52.79
CA VAL A 837 10.76 4.04 -51.95
C VAL A 837 10.74 3.37 -50.57
N ILE A 838 9.57 3.23 -49.94
CA ILE A 838 9.43 2.53 -48.66
C ILE A 838 9.76 1.03 -48.79
N MET A 839 9.29 0.39 -49.87
CA MET A 839 9.54 -1.04 -50.10
C MET A 839 11.01 -1.35 -50.37
N ASP A 840 11.73 -0.45 -51.05
CA ASP A 840 13.17 -0.58 -51.26
C ASP A 840 13.94 -0.48 -49.93
N ALA A 841 13.48 0.37 -49.01
CA ALA A 841 14.09 0.58 -47.71
C ALA A 841 14.01 -0.65 -46.78
N PHE A 842 13.05 -1.57 -46.99
CA PHE A 842 12.99 -2.83 -46.24
C PHE A 842 14.19 -3.75 -46.54
N SER A 843 14.90 -3.51 -47.64
CA SER A 843 16.11 -4.25 -48.03
C SER A 843 17.41 -3.55 -47.58
N SER A 844 17.31 -2.48 -46.79
CA SER A 844 18.45 -1.74 -46.23
C SER A 844 19.29 -2.62 -45.29
N PRO A 845 20.61 -2.41 -45.15
CA PRO A 845 21.44 -3.13 -44.18
C PRO A 845 21.15 -2.73 -42.72
N SER A 846 20.59 -1.55 -42.47
CA SER A 846 20.30 -1.05 -41.12
C SER A 846 18.89 -1.44 -40.65
N GLU A 847 18.80 -2.13 -39.51
CA GLU A 847 17.53 -2.52 -38.86
C GLU A 847 16.69 -1.30 -38.42
N GLU A 848 17.34 -0.22 -37.98
CA GLU A 848 16.64 1.00 -37.57
C GLU A 848 15.89 1.63 -38.75
N VAL A 849 16.51 1.67 -39.92
CA VAL A 849 15.88 2.17 -41.16
C VAL A 849 14.70 1.27 -41.57
N LYS A 850 14.84 -0.07 -41.45
CA LYS A 850 13.74 -1.01 -41.74
C LYS A 850 12.56 -0.77 -40.81
N SER A 851 12.81 -0.59 -39.51
CA SER A 851 11.77 -0.32 -38.52
C SER A 851 11.09 1.04 -38.74
N ALA A 852 11.86 2.09 -39.05
CA ALA A 852 11.34 3.42 -39.35
C ALA A 852 10.48 3.42 -40.62
N ALA A 853 10.91 2.71 -41.67
CA ALA A 853 10.14 2.55 -42.90
C ALA A 853 8.85 1.75 -42.66
N SER A 854 8.88 0.70 -41.83
CA SER A 854 7.70 -0.08 -41.45
C SER A 854 6.68 0.76 -40.67
N CYS A 855 7.15 1.54 -39.69
CA CYS A 855 6.33 2.48 -38.93
C CYS A 855 5.75 3.57 -39.85
N ALA A 856 6.56 4.12 -40.76
CA ALA A 856 6.11 5.11 -41.73
C ALA A 856 4.99 4.58 -42.63
N LEU A 857 5.14 3.35 -43.17
CA LEU A 857 4.12 2.71 -43.99
C LEU A 857 2.80 2.55 -43.23
N GLY A 858 2.87 2.11 -41.96
CA GLY A 858 1.71 1.95 -41.10
C GLY A 858 1.00 3.29 -40.85
N ASN A 859 1.75 4.33 -40.46
CA ASN A 859 1.19 5.66 -40.20
C ASN A 859 0.61 6.33 -41.45
N ILE A 860 1.24 6.17 -42.63
CA ILE A 860 0.69 6.65 -43.91
C ILE A 860 -0.62 5.93 -44.25
N CYS A 861 -0.70 4.62 -43.95
CA CYS A 861 -1.91 3.85 -44.17
C CYS A 861 -3.09 4.35 -43.31
N VAL A 862 -2.82 4.84 -42.09
CA VAL A 862 -3.86 5.44 -41.22
C VAL A 862 -4.50 6.67 -41.87
N GLY A 863 -3.72 7.52 -42.57
CA GLY A 863 -4.25 8.72 -43.22
C GLY A 863 -5.06 8.44 -44.50
N ASN A 864 -4.77 7.35 -45.22
CA ASN A 864 -5.48 6.94 -46.44
C ASN A 864 -5.71 5.42 -46.50
N LEU A 865 -6.70 4.95 -45.74
CA LEU A 865 -7.03 3.53 -45.58
C LEU A 865 -7.44 2.85 -46.89
N ASP A 866 -8.21 3.54 -47.73
CA ASP A 866 -8.81 2.96 -48.94
C ASP A 866 -7.75 2.51 -49.96
N GLU A 867 -6.62 3.21 -50.03
CA GLU A 867 -5.59 2.96 -51.03
C GLU A 867 -4.41 2.12 -50.49
N TYR A 868 -4.01 2.35 -49.23
CA TYR A 868 -2.81 1.74 -48.66
C TYR A 868 -3.10 0.43 -47.92
N LEU A 869 -4.28 0.23 -47.34
CA LEU A 869 -4.56 -1.02 -46.64
C LEU A 869 -4.68 -2.21 -47.62
N PRO A 870 -5.42 -2.13 -48.75
CA PRO A 870 -5.45 -3.25 -49.70
C PRO A 870 -4.07 -3.58 -50.28
N PHE A 871 -3.24 -2.56 -50.48
CA PHE A 871 -1.85 -2.72 -50.88
C PHE A 871 -1.04 -3.49 -49.82
N LEU A 872 -1.15 -3.09 -48.55
CA LEU A 872 -0.44 -3.72 -47.45
C LEU A 872 -0.85 -5.19 -47.27
N LEU A 873 -2.16 -5.49 -47.32
CA LEU A 873 -2.67 -6.86 -47.24
C LEU A 873 -2.20 -7.74 -48.41
N LYS A 874 -2.12 -7.17 -49.62
CA LYS A 874 -1.61 -7.87 -50.80
C LYS A 874 -0.12 -8.22 -50.69
N GLU A 875 0.69 -7.28 -50.20
CA GLU A 875 2.14 -7.50 -50.06
C GLU A 875 2.48 -8.50 -48.94
N ILE A 876 1.70 -8.55 -47.86
CA ILE A 876 1.84 -9.58 -46.81
C ILE A 876 1.65 -10.98 -47.40
N GLY A 877 0.67 -11.15 -48.31
CA GLY A 877 0.40 -12.43 -48.96
C GLY A 877 1.40 -12.82 -50.05
N SER A 878 2.17 -11.87 -50.61
CA SER A 878 3.04 -12.11 -51.77
C SER A 878 4.52 -12.32 -51.40
N GLN A 879 5.03 -11.68 -50.34
CA GLN A 879 6.46 -11.63 -50.02
C GLN A 879 6.78 -12.13 -48.60
N ALA A 880 7.01 -13.43 -48.45
CA ALA A 880 7.37 -14.05 -47.16
C ALA A 880 8.62 -13.42 -46.48
N LYS A 881 9.64 -13.01 -47.25
CA LYS A 881 10.88 -12.39 -46.71
C LYS A 881 10.66 -11.04 -46.03
N ARG A 882 9.60 -10.31 -46.38
CA ARG A 882 9.28 -8.98 -45.81
C ARG A 882 8.09 -9.02 -44.86
N GLN A 883 7.53 -10.20 -44.65
CA GLN A 883 6.29 -10.42 -43.92
C GLN A 883 6.37 -9.90 -42.49
N TYR A 884 7.50 -10.10 -41.80
CA TYR A 884 7.71 -9.59 -40.45
C TYR A 884 7.52 -8.06 -40.34
N LEU A 885 8.17 -7.29 -41.23
CA LEU A 885 8.08 -5.82 -41.24
C LEU A 885 6.71 -5.32 -41.67
N LEU A 886 6.07 -5.99 -42.63
CA LEU A 886 4.72 -5.63 -43.09
C LEU A 886 3.65 -5.90 -42.03
N LEU A 887 3.82 -6.97 -41.23
CA LEU A 887 2.95 -7.23 -40.08
C LEU A 887 3.13 -6.19 -38.97
N HIS A 888 4.36 -5.69 -38.76
CA HIS A 888 4.58 -4.53 -37.87
C HIS A 888 3.91 -3.25 -38.39
N SER A 889 3.91 -3.03 -39.71
CA SER A 889 3.14 -1.93 -40.31
C SER A 889 1.64 -2.10 -40.09
N LEU A 890 1.10 -3.32 -40.26
CA LEU A 890 -0.31 -3.63 -39.99
C LEU A 890 -0.68 -3.43 -38.52
N LYS A 891 0.21 -3.83 -37.60
CA LYS A 891 0.05 -3.62 -36.16
C LYS A 891 -0.10 -2.14 -35.84
N GLU A 892 0.72 -1.27 -36.43
CA GLU A 892 0.63 0.18 -36.21
C GLU A 892 -0.72 0.71 -36.68
N VAL A 893 -1.21 0.26 -37.83
CA VAL A 893 -2.53 0.61 -38.36
C VAL A 893 -3.65 0.22 -37.38
N ILE A 894 -3.63 -1.02 -36.88
CA ILE A 894 -4.64 -1.50 -35.91
C ILE A 894 -4.56 -0.71 -34.60
N SER A 895 -3.36 -0.34 -34.15
CA SER A 895 -3.15 0.35 -32.87
C SER A 895 -3.55 1.84 -32.94
N ALA A 896 -3.38 2.47 -34.10
CA ALA A 896 -3.57 3.91 -34.28
C ALA A 896 -4.99 4.31 -34.69
N LEU A 897 -5.78 3.38 -35.23
CA LEU A 897 -7.15 3.62 -35.72
C LEU A 897 -8.20 3.51 -34.61
N SER A 898 -9.29 4.26 -34.77
CA SER A 898 -10.49 4.10 -33.93
C SER A 898 -11.29 2.87 -34.37
N ALA A 899 -11.98 2.24 -33.41
CA ALA A 899 -12.73 1.00 -33.66
C ALA A 899 -13.81 1.13 -34.75
N GLU A 900 -14.38 2.33 -34.92
CA GLU A 900 -15.41 2.61 -35.93
C GLU A 900 -14.87 2.58 -37.36
N SER A 901 -13.66 3.12 -37.56
CA SER A 901 -13.02 3.20 -38.88
C SER A 901 -12.54 1.84 -39.40
N LEU A 902 -12.23 0.91 -38.50
CA LEU A 902 -11.66 -0.40 -38.86
C LEU A 902 -12.72 -1.46 -39.18
N LYS A 903 -13.94 -1.32 -38.63
CA LYS A 903 -15.05 -2.29 -38.73
C LYS A 903 -15.28 -2.90 -40.13
N PRO A 904 -15.29 -2.13 -41.23
CA PRO A 904 -15.54 -2.66 -42.58
C PRO A 904 -14.46 -3.60 -43.11
N GLN A 905 -13.23 -3.50 -42.58
CA GLN A 905 -12.05 -4.21 -43.09
C GLN A 905 -11.56 -5.31 -42.13
N VAL A 906 -12.18 -5.45 -40.94
CA VAL A 906 -11.81 -6.43 -39.91
C VAL A 906 -11.78 -7.85 -40.48
N GLU A 907 -12.80 -8.29 -41.22
CA GLU A 907 -12.86 -9.67 -41.75
C GLU A 907 -11.73 -9.99 -42.74
N ASN A 908 -11.33 -9.01 -43.57
CA ASN A 908 -10.22 -9.19 -44.51
C ASN A 908 -8.89 -9.33 -43.77
N ILE A 909 -8.65 -8.48 -42.76
CA ILE A 909 -7.45 -8.54 -41.93
C ILE A 909 -7.42 -9.85 -41.12
N TRP A 910 -8.56 -10.21 -40.52
CA TRP A 910 -8.72 -11.44 -39.75
C TRP A 910 -8.38 -12.67 -40.59
N SER A 911 -8.96 -12.79 -41.79
CA SER A 911 -8.70 -13.94 -42.68
C SER A 911 -7.22 -14.09 -43.06
N LEU A 912 -6.49 -12.98 -43.21
CA LEU A 912 -5.07 -12.98 -43.53
C LEU A 912 -4.20 -13.37 -42.33
N LEU A 913 -4.53 -12.85 -41.14
CA LEU A 913 -3.81 -13.19 -39.90
C LEU A 913 -4.01 -14.67 -39.55
N PHE A 914 -5.20 -15.23 -39.78
CA PHE A 914 -5.45 -16.66 -39.55
C PHE A 914 -4.64 -17.58 -40.47
N LYS A 915 -4.47 -17.21 -41.74
CA LYS A 915 -3.58 -17.94 -42.66
C LYS A 915 -2.12 -17.97 -42.20
N ASN A 916 -1.70 -16.98 -41.40
CA ASN A 916 -0.33 -16.85 -40.90
C ASN A 916 -0.16 -17.32 -39.44
N CYS A 917 -1.19 -17.94 -38.82
CA CYS A 917 -1.10 -18.47 -37.46
C CYS A 917 -0.22 -19.73 -37.34
N GLU A 918 0.06 -20.40 -38.47
CA GLU A 918 0.83 -21.65 -38.54
C GLU A 918 2.27 -21.44 -39.06
N CYS A 919 2.74 -20.19 -39.16
CA CYS A 919 4.09 -19.92 -39.61
C CYS A 919 5.14 -20.56 -38.65
N PRO A 920 6.21 -21.17 -39.18
CA PRO A 920 7.22 -21.81 -38.34
C PRO A 920 8.00 -20.81 -37.47
N GLU A 921 8.20 -19.58 -37.98
CA GLU A 921 8.89 -18.52 -37.25
C GLU A 921 8.06 -18.00 -36.05
N GLU A 922 8.59 -18.15 -34.84
CA GLU A 922 7.96 -17.68 -33.60
C GLU A 922 7.79 -16.15 -33.56
N GLY A 923 8.77 -15.39 -34.04
CA GLY A 923 8.71 -13.92 -34.08
C GLY A 923 7.53 -13.41 -34.91
N THR A 924 7.29 -14.01 -36.08
CA THR A 924 6.16 -13.67 -36.95
C THR A 924 4.83 -14.05 -36.30
N ARG A 925 4.74 -15.21 -35.64
CA ARG A 925 3.54 -15.62 -34.88
C ARG A 925 3.21 -14.67 -33.72
N ASN A 926 4.21 -14.14 -33.03
CA ASN A 926 3.99 -13.18 -31.94
C ASN A 926 3.40 -11.86 -32.46
N VAL A 927 3.85 -11.36 -33.62
CA VAL A 927 3.26 -10.14 -34.23
C VAL A 927 1.83 -10.41 -34.70
N VAL A 928 1.56 -11.60 -35.30
CA VAL A 928 0.21 -12.02 -35.67
C VAL A 928 -0.70 -12.10 -34.45
N ALA A 929 -0.22 -12.68 -33.34
CA ALA A 929 -0.94 -12.76 -32.08
C ALA A 929 -1.26 -11.37 -31.52
N GLU A 930 -0.28 -10.45 -31.53
CA GLU A 930 -0.50 -9.06 -31.08
C GLU A 930 -1.57 -8.35 -31.93
N CYS A 931 -1.52 -8.52 -33.26
CA CYS A 931 -2.54 -7.99 -34.17
C CYS A 931 -3.93 -8.58 -33.88
N LEU A 932 -4.04 -9.90 -33.67
CA LEU A 932 -5.30 -10.57 -33.33
C LEU A 932 -5.86 -10.10 -31.98
N GLY A 933 -5.00 -9.93 -30.98
CA GLY A 933 -5.38 -9.39 -29.67
C GLY A 933 -5.95 -7.98 -29.78
N LYS A 934 -5.23 -7.08 -30.46
CA LYS A 934 -5.69 -5.70 -30.67
C LYS A 934 -6.96 -5.61 -31.51
N LEU A 935 -7.12 -6.44 -32.53
CA LEU A 935 -8.37 -6.51 -33.31
C LEU A 935 -9.55 -7.01 -32.46
N THR A 936 -9.32 -7.93 -31.53
CA THR A 936 -10.37 -8.44 -30.65
C THR A 936 -10.91 -7.33 -29.74
N LEU A 937 -10.11 -6.33 -29.38
CA LEU A 937 -10.58 -5.16 -28.63
C LEU A 937 -11.61 -4.30 -29.39
N VAL A 938 -11.63 -4.36 -30.73
CA VAL A 938 -12.55 -3.59 -31.58
C VAL A 938 -13.97 -4.16 -31.55
N ASN A 939 -14.10 -5.50 -31.58
CA ASN A 939 -15.39 -6.18 -31.52
C ASN A 939 -15.29 -7.48 -30.69
N PRO A 940 -15.29 -7.37 -29.35
CA PRO A 940 -15.01 -8.51 -28.47
C PRO A 940 -16.11 -9.57 -28.49
N SER A 941 -17.38 -9.20 -28.69
CA SER A 941 -18.51 -10.13 -28.64
C SER A 941 -18.50 -11.16 -29.77
N GLU A 942 -18.01 -10.81 -30.96
CA GLU A 942 -17.96 -11.72 -32.11
C GLU A 942 -16.60 -12.41 -32.28
N LEU A 943 -15.50 -11.73 -31.96
CA LEU A 943 -14.14 -12.22 -32.24
C LEU A 943 -13.60 -13.14 -31.13
N LEU A 944 -13.95 -12.88 -29.87
CA LEU A 944 -13.49 -13.71 -28.73
C LEU A 944 -14.02 -15.17 -28.81
N PRO A 945 -15.29 -15.42 -29.15
CA PRO A 945 -15.77 -16.80 -29.37
C PRO A 945 -15.07 -17.51 -30.53
N ARG A 946 -14.69 -16.79 -31.59
CA ARG A 946 -13.95 -17.37 -32.73
C ARG A 946 -12.56 -17.82 -32.31
N LEU A 947 -11.87 -17.07 -31.45
CA LEU A 947 -10.60 -17.49 -30.85
C LEU A 947 -10.78 -18.74 -29.97
N LYS A 948 -11.83 -18.77 -29.15
CA LYS A 948 -12.15 -19.93 -28.30
C LYS A 948 -12.35 -21.22 -29.11
N ASN A 949 -13.05 -21.15 -30.25
CA ASN A 949 -13.26 -22.32 -31.11
C ASN A 949 -11.94 -22.91 -31.66
N GLN A 950 -10.92 -22.09 -31.85
CA GLN A 950 -9.62 -22.53 -32.40
C GLN A 950 -8.76 -23.27 -31.37
N LEU A 951 -9.11 -23.23 -30.08
CA LEU A 951 -8.44 -24.03 -29.05
C LEU A 951 -8.68 -25.53 -29.23
N SER A 952 -9.86 -25.93 -29.74
CA SER A 952 -10.22 -27.34 -29.92
C SER A 952 -9.91 -27.87 -31.33
N THR A 953 -9.91 -27.01 -32.34
CA THR A 953 -9.72 -27.41 -33.76
C THR A 953 -8.32 -27.14 -34.32
N GLY A 954 -7.53 -26.28 -33.66
CA GLY A 954 -6.27 -25.76 -34.19
C GLY A 954 -5.07 -26.71 -34.01
N SER A 955 -4.08 -26.54 -34.88
CA SER A 955 -2.74 -27.14 -34.72
C SER A 955 -2.04 -26.60 -33.45
N SER A 956 -0.96 -27.26 -32.99
CA SER A 956 -0.18 -26.83 -31.82
C SER A 956 0.30 -25.37 -31.92
N LEU A 957 0.72 -24.95 -33.12
CA LEU A 957 1.14 -23.60 -33.43
C LEU A 957 -0.02 -22.61 -33.42
N ALA A 958 -1.18 -22.99 -33.96
CA ALA A 958 -2.37 -22.15 -33.94
C ALA A 958 -2.90 -21.94 -32.51
N ARG A 959 -2.93 -23.01 -31.69
CA ARG A 959 -3.30 -22.93 -30.27
C ARG A 959 -2.37 -21.98 -29.50
N SER A 960 -1.06 -22.07 -29.74
CA SER A 960 -0.06 -21.16 -29.17
C SER A 960 -0.31 -19.69 -29.57
N THR A 961 -0.53 -19.42 -30.87
CA THR A 961 -0.83 -18.07 -31.38
C THR A 961 -2.09 -17.47 -30.76
N VAL A 962 -3.15 -18.28 -30.62
CA VAL A 962 -4.44 -17.85 -30.05
C VAL A 962 -4.30 -17.50 -28.57
N VAL A 963 -3.60 -18.32 -27.77
CA VAL A 963 -3.39 -18.02 -26.34
C VAL A 963 -2.53 -16.76 -26.18
N THR A 964 -1.50 -16.58 -27.01
CA THR A 964 -0.70 -15.34 -27.05
C THR A 964 -1.55 -14.14 -27.48
N ALA A 965 -2.52 -14.30 -28.39
CA ALA A 965 -3.40 -13.22 -28.79
C ALA A 965 -4.28 -12.73 -27.64
N VAL A 966 -4.81 -13.68 -26.84
CA VAL A 966 -5.57 -13.35 -25.62
C VAL A 966 -4.68 -12.63 -24.60
N LYS A 967 -3.41 -13.01 -24.44
CA LYS A 967 -2.46 -12.25 -23.59
C LYS A 967 -2.44 -10.76 -23.97
N PHE A 968 -2.37 -10.44 -25.26
CA PHE A 968 -2.35 -9.05 -25.73
C PHE A 968 -3.70 -8.31 -25.64
N THR A 969 -4.80 -9.01 -25.29
CA THR A 969 -6.06 -8.35 -24.92
C THR A 969 -6.06 -7.85 -23.47
N ILE A 970 -5.15 -8.34 -22.63
CA ILE A 970 -5.05 -8.00 -21.21
C ILE A 970 -4.22 -6.72 -21.05
N VAL A 971 -4.90 -5.58 -21.21
CA VAL A 971 -4.35 -4.24 -20.96
C VAL A 971 -4.47 -3.91 -19.47
N ASP A 972 -3.58 -3.09 -18.93
CA ASP A 972 -3.58 -2.65 -17.51
C ASP A 972 -4.85 -1.87 -17.12
N GLN A 973 -5.34 -0.99 -17.99
CA GLN A 973 -6.57 -0.23 -17.75
C GLN A 973 -7.83 -1.10 -17.92
N PRO A 974 -8.87 -0.93 -17.09
CA PRO A 974 -10.11 -1.70 -17.19
C PRO A 974 -10.83 -1.35 -18.50
N MET A 975 -11.19 -2.38 -19.25
CA MET A 975 -11.80 -2.26 -20.58
C MET A 975 -13.10 -3.07 -20.62
N PRO A 976 -14.09 -2.72 -21.47
CA PRO A 976 -15.36 -3.44 -21.56
C PRO A 976 -15.22 -4.95 -21.82
N ILE A 977 -14.13 -5.36 -22.49
CA ILE A 977 -13.81 -6.76 -22.76
C ILE A 977 -13.62 -7.60 -21.48
N ASP A 978 -13.25 -7.00 -20.35
CA ASP A 978 -12.88 -7.70 -19.13
C ASP A 978 -14.05 -8.55 -18.58
N SER A 979 -15.29 -8.08 -18.77
CA SER A 979 -16.51 -8.81 -18.39
C SER A 979 -16.66 -10.13 -19.16
N LEU A 980 -16.60 -10.08 -20.49
CA LEU A 980 -16.62 -11.27 -21.36
C LEU A 980 -15.39 -12.16 -21.14
N LEU A 981 -14.23 -11.55 -20.96
CA LEU A 981 -12.98 -12.26 -20.79
C LEU A 981 -12.99 -13.03 -19.46
N LYS A 982 -13.56 -12.49 -18.39
CA LYS A 982 -13.74 -13.21 -17.12
C LYS A 982 -14.55 -14.50 -17.28
N GLU A 983 -15.54 -14.52 -18.16
CA GLU A 983 -16.33 -15.73 -18.44
C GLU A 983 -15.56 -16.76 -19.28
N CYS A 984 -14.69 -16.31 -20.20
CA CYS A 984 -14.01 -17.18 -21.16
C CYS A 984 -12.57 -17.57 -20.80
N ILE A 985 -11.90 -16.80 -19.93
CA ILE A 985 -10.46 -16.95 -19.64
C ILE A 985 -10.13 -18.31 -19.04
N GLY A 986 -11.05 -18.90 -18.27
CA GLY A 986 -10.90 -20.24 -17.71
C GLY A 986 -10.71 -21.31 -18.79
N ASP A 987 -11.31 -21.15 -19.98
CA ASP A 987 -11.15 -22.11 -21.07
C ASP A 987 -9.77 -21.99 -21.75
N PHE A 988 -9.23 -20.77 -21.84
CA PHE A 988 -7.85 -20.56 -22.31
C PHE A 988 -6.83 -21.06 -21.29
N LEU A 989 -7.10 -20.95 -19.98
CA LEU A 989 -6.19 -21.42 -18.94
C LEU A 989 -6.15 -22.96 -18.80
N LYS A 990 -7.19 -23.67 -19.26
CA LYS A 990 -7.16 -25.15 -19.35
C LYS A 990 -6.05 -25.67 -20.27
N THR A 991 -5.52 -24.86 -21.19
CA THR A 991 -4.41 -25.26 -22.07
C THR A 991 -3.07 -25.41 -21.32
N ILE A 992 -3.01 -25.12 -20.02
CA ILE A 992 -1.88 -25.53 -19.17
C ILE A 992 -1.71 -27.07 -19.17
N GLN A 993 -2.77 -27.83 -19.45
CA GLN A 993 -2.75 -29.30 -19.52
C GLN A 993 -2.48 -29.86 -20.93
N ASP A 994 -2.18 -29.01 -21.91
CA ASP A 994 -2.04 -29.41 -23.32
C ASP A 994 -0.93 -30.48 -23.52
N THR A 995 -0.96 -31.25 -24.60
CA THR A 995 0.10 -32.22 -24.89
C THR A 995 1.43 -31.54 -25.24
N ASP A 996 1.38 -30.37 -25.87
CA ASP A 996 2.56 -29.64 -26.33
C ASP A 996 3.16 -28.71 -25.26
N LEU A 997 4.46 -28.83 -25.01
CA LEU A 997 5.20 -28.01 -24.02
C LEU A 997 5.11 -26.50 -24.30
N ASN A 998 5.20 -26.11 -25.58
CA ASN A 998 5.14 -24.70 -25.98
C ASN A 998 3.77 -24.06 -25.69
N VAL A 999 2.68 -24.81 -25.82
CA VAL A 999 1.34 -24.30 -25.52
C VAL A 999 1.18 -24.09 -24.02
N ARG A 1000 1.72 -25.01 -23.19
CA ARG A 1000 1.75 -24.85 -21.73
C ARG A 1000 2.54 -23.62 -21.31
N ARG A 1001 3.75 -23.44 -21.88
CA ARG A 1001 4.60 -22.27 -21.61
C ARG A 1001 3.85 -20.97 -21.89
N VAL A 1002 3.22 -20.87 -23.06
CA VAL A 1002 2.46 -19.67 -23.45
C VAL A 1002 1.23 -19.46 -22.56
N ALA A 1003 0.56 -20.53 -22.14
CA ALA A 1003 -0.56 -20.45 -21.20
C ALA A 1003 -0.11 -19.91 -19.83
N LEU A 1004 1.05 -20.34 -19.32
CA LEU A 1004 1.64 -19.80 -18.10
C LEU A 1004 2.04 -18.33 -18.27
N VAL A 1005 2.64 -17.94 -19.40
CA VAL A 1005 2.99 -16.53 -19.66
C VAL A 1005 1.74 -15.65 -19.78
N MET A 1006 0.65 -16.16 -20.35
CA MET A 1006 -0.64 -15.47 -20.38
C MET A 1006 -1.25 -15.35 -18.97
N PHE A 1007 -1.22 -16.43 -18.19
CA PHE A 1007 -1.62 -16.41 -16.78
C PHE A 1007 -0.80 -15.40 -15.98
N ASN A 1008 0.51 -15.34 -16.20
CA ASN A 1008 1.40 -14.39 -15.54
C ASN A 1008 1.01 -12.94 -15.87
N SER A 1009 0.78 -12.66 -17.16
CA SER A 1009 0.31 -11.34 -17.62
C SER A 1009 -1.06 -10.97 -17.03
N ALA A 1010 -1.97 -11.94 -16.90
CA ALA A 1010 -3.28 -11.75 -16.29
C ALA A 1010 -3.15 -11.47 -14.80
N ALA A 1011 -2.34 -12.25 -14.07
CA ALA A 1011 -2.10 -12.09 -12.65
C ALA A 1011 -1.36 -10.78 -12.32
N HIS A 1012 -0.50 -10.29 -13.21
CA HIS A 1012 0.22 -9.03 -13.04
C HIS A 1012 -0.68 -7.82 -13.30
N ASN A 1013 -1.28 -7.74 -14.49
CA ASN A 1013 -1.99 -6.54 -14.93
C ASN A 1013 -3.45 -6.50 -14.44
N LYS A 1014 -4.13 -7.66 -14.36
CA LYS A 1014 -5.56 -7.74 -14.01
C LYS A 1014 -5.89 -8.94 -13.12
N PRO A 1015 -5.52 -8.90 -11.83
CA PRO A 1015 -5.75 -10.00 -10.88
C PRO A 1015 -7.23 -10.38 -10.74
N GLY A 1016 -8.16 -9.43 -10.94
CA GLY A 1016 -9.60 -9.64 -10.83
C GLY A 1016 -10.18 -10.70 -11.79
N LEU A 1017 -9.51 -10.95 -12.92
CA LEU A 1017 -9.87 -12.01 -13.87
C LEU A 1017 -9.52 -13.41 -13.34
N ILE A 1018 -8.49 -13.49 -12.50
CA ILE A 1018 -7.88 -14.75 -12.08
C ILE A 1018 -8.36 -15.20 -10.69
N ARG A 1019 -8.66 -14.27 -9.76
CA ARG A 1019 -9.03 -14.58 -8.37
C ARG A 1019 -10.07 -15.70 -8.21
N GLY A 1020 -11.13 -15.69 -9.02
CA GLY A 1020 -12.19 -16.71 -8.96
C GLY A 1020 -11.80 -18.09 -9.51
N LEU A 1021 -10.69 -18.18 -10.26
CA LEU A 1021 -10.22 -19.40 -10.92
C LEU A 1021 -8.98 -20.00 -10.23
N LEU A 1022 -8.36 -19.29 -9.28
CA LEU A 1022 -7.14 -19.74 -8.60
C LEU A 1022 -7.28 -21.11 -7.94
N THR A 1023 -8.41 -21.39 -7.29
CA THR A 1023 -8.67 -22.70 -6.65
C THR A 1023 -8.60 -23.86 -7.64
N THR A 1024 -8.94 -23.62 -8.91
CA THR A 1024 -8.88 -24.64 -9.97
C THR A 1024 -7.51 -24.67 -10.66
N ILE A 1025 -6.85 -23.53 -10.80
CA ILE A 1025 -5.61 -23.39 -11.58
C ILE A 1025 -4.35 -23.71 -10.77
N LEU A 1026 -4.31 -23.33 -9.49
CA LEU A 1026 -3.13 -23.52 -8.63
C LEU A 1026 -2.61 -24.97 -8.63
N PRO A 1027 -3.44 -26.02 -8.54
CA PRO A 1027 -2.96 -27.40 -8.62
C PRO A 1027 -2.25 -27.72 -9.95
N TYR A 1028 -2.73 -27.14 -11.06
CA TYR A 1028 -2.09 -27.33 -12.37
C TYR A 1028 -0.78 -26.54 -12.49
N LEU A 1029 -0.73 -25.32 -11.93
CA LEU A 1029 0.48 -24.53 -11.85
C LEU A 1029 1.57 -25.27 -11.05
N TYR A 1030 1.22 -25.78 -9.86
CA TYR A 1030 2.12 -26.54 -9.00
C TYR A 1030 2.55 -27.87 -9.61
N LYS A 1031 1.74 -28.50 -10.46
CA LYS A 1031 2.17 -29.69 -11.21
C LYS A 1031 3.26 -29.38 -12.25
N GLU A 1032 3.25 -28.17 -12.82
CA GLU A 1032 4.26 -27.75 -13.79
C GLU A 1032 5.56 -27.23 -13.13
N THR A 1033 5.61 -27.07 -11.79
CA THR A 1033 6.86 -26.75 -11.08
C THR A 1033 7.74 -27.98 -10.81
N GLN A 1034 7.21 -29.19 -11.00
CA GLN A 1034 7.92 -30.43 -10.73
C GLN A 1034 8.90 -30.83 -11.85
N ILE A 1035 10.05 -31.37 -11.47
CA ILE A 1035 11.08 -31.85 -12.41
C ILE A 1035 10.61 -33.15 -13.08
N ARG A 1036 10.44 -33.11 -14.41
CA ARG A 1036 10.06 -34.27 -15.22
C ARG A 1036 11.29 -34.91 -15.88
N LYS A 1037 11.72 -36.04 -15.32
CA LYS A 1037 12.90 -36.77 -15.82
C LYS A 1037 12.78 -37.24 -17.27
N GLU A 1038 11.55 -37.39 -17.79
CA GLU A 1038 11.28 -37.77 -19.18
C GLU A 1038 11.69 -36.71 -20.22
N LEU A 1039 11.84 -35.45 -19.80
CA LEU A 1039 12.22 -34.32 -20.67
C LEU A 1039 13.71 -33.96 -20.57
N ILE A 1040 14.48 -34.72 -19.78
CA ILE A 1040 15.90 -34.49 -19.55
C ILE A 1040 16.70 -35.52 -20.34
N ARG A 1041 17.57 -35.04 -21.22
CA ARG A 1041 18.52 -35.87 -21.97
C ARG A 1041 19.95 -35.43 -21.69
N GLU A 1042 20.84 -36.41 -21.50
CA GLU A 1042 22.28 -36.16 -21.38
C GLU A 1042 22.95 -36.34 -22.74
N VAL A 1043 23.61 -35.30 -23.22
CA VAL A 1043 24.49 -35.38 -24.41
C VAL A 1043 25.92 -35.54 -23.90
N GLU A 1044 26.48 -36.74 -24.08
CA GLU A 1044 27.86 -37.04 -23.70
C GLU A 1044 28.83 -36.59 -24.80
N MET A 1045 29.82 -35.77 -24.42
CA MET A 1045 30.93 -35.33 -25.25
C MET A 1045 32.25 -35.71 -24.55
N GLY A 1046 32.61 -37.00 -24.61
CA GLY A 1046 33.78 -37.54 -23.93
C GLY A 1046 33.63 -37.50 -22.41
N PRO A 1047 34.52 -36.83 -21.64
CA PRO A 1047 34.37 -36.68 -20.19
C PRO A 1047 33.30 -35.64 -19.78
N PHE A 1048 32.75 -34.87 -20.74
CA PHE A 1048 31.74 -33.85 -20.48
C PHE A 1048 30.33 -34.41 -20.69
N LYS A 1049 29.44 -34.17 -19.73
CA LYS A 1049 28.00 -34.47 -19.84
C LYS A 1049 27.26 -33.14 -19.89
N HIS A 1050 26.53 -32.88 -20.98
CA HIS A 1050 25.66 -31.72 -21.10
C HIS A 1050 24.20 -32.16 -20.94
N THR A 1051 23.56 -31.75 -19.85
CA THR A 1051 22.14 -32.01 -19.58
C THR A 1051 21.28 -30.99 -20.33
N VAL A 1052 20.45 -31.45 -21.26
CA VAL A 1052 19.42 -30.63 -21.92
C VAL A 1052 18.07 -30.96 -21.28
N ASP A 1053 17.48 -29.99 -20.60
CA ASP A 1053 16.16 -30.09 -19.97
C ASP A 1053 15.15 -29.28 -20.79
N ASP A 1054 14.38 -29.96 -21.65
CA ASP A 1054 13.38 -29.32 -22.52
C ASP A 1054 12.15 -28.82 -21.70
N GLY A 1055 12.04 -29.19 -20.42
CA GLY A 1055 11.00 -28.73 -19.49
C GLY A 1055 11.37 -27.49 -18.67
N LEU A 1056 12.63 -27.04 -18.73
CA LEU A 1056 13.14 -25.95 -17.90
C LEU A 1056 12.37 -24.63 -18.10
N ASP A 1057 12.09 -24.25 -19.34
CA ASP A 1057 11.40 -22.98 -19.65
C ASP A 1057 9.95 -22.96 -19.13
N VAL A 1058 9.28 -24.12 -19.11
CA VAL A 1058 7.93 -24.26 -18.54
C VAL A 1058 7.99 -24.13 -17.02
N ARG A 1059 8.95 -24.80 -16.36
CA ARG A 1059 9.15 -24.67 -14.91
C ARG A 1059 9.47 -23.24 -14.51
N LYS A 1060 10.35 -22.57 -15.25
CA LYS A 1060 10.70 -21.16 -15.01
C LYS A 1060 9.47 -20.25 -15.11
N ALA A 1061 8.67 -20.40 -16.16
CA ALA A 1061 7.42 -19.64 -16.30
C ALA A 1061 6.44 -19.92 -15.13
N ALA A 1062 6.38 -21.16 -14.62
CA ALA A 1062 5.54 -21.49 -13.47
C ALA A 1062 6.01 -20.80 -12.17
N PHE A 1063 7.32 -20.78 -11.90
CA PHE A 1063 7.86 -20.05 -10.75
C PHE A 1063 7.71 -18.52 -10.90
N GLU A 1064 7.82 -17.98 -12.11
CA GLU A 1064 7.52 -16.56 -12.37
C GLU A 1064 6.05 -16.23 -12.06
N CYS A 1065 5.12 -17.11 -12.46
CA CYS A 1065 3.71 -16.96 -12.09
C CYS A 1065 3.52 -16.99 -10.57
N MET A 1066 4.20 -17.90 -9.87
CA MET A 1066 4.14 -17.95 -8.40
C MET A 1066 4.66 -16.64 -7.77
N TYR A 1067 5.74 -16.07 -8.30
CA TYR A 1067 6.27 -14.80 -7.84
C TYR A 1067 5.27 -13.66 -8.05
N THR A 1068 4.63 -13.55 -9.22
CA THR A 1068 3.61 -12.53 -9.49
C THR A 1068 2.35 -12.69 -8.64
N LEU A 1069 1.95 -13.93 -8.33
CA LEU A 1069 0.81 -14.19 -7.44
C LEU A 1069 1.06 -13.71 -6.01
N LEU A 1070 2.33 -13.70 -5.57
CA LEU A 1070 2.72 -13.21 -4.26
C LEU A 1070 2.41 -11.72 -4.07
N ASP A 1071 2.48 -10.95 -5.16
CA ASP A 1071 2.29 -9.49 -5.15
C ASP A 1071 0.82 -9.10 -5.13
N ASN A 1072 0.02 -9.80 -5.94
CA ASN A 1072 -1.31 -9.34 -6.31
C ASN A 1072 -2.47 -10.19 -5.74
N CYS A 1073 -2.19 -11.44 -5.34
CA CYS A 1073 -3.21 -12.43 -4.98
C CYS A 1073 -2.90 -13.20 -3.68
N LEU A 1074 -2.09 -12.65 -2.77
CA LEU A 1074 -1.68 -13.32 -1.52
C LEU A 1074 -2.86 -13.87 -0.70
N GLU A 1075 -3.97 -13.12 -0.61
CA GLU A 1075 -5.17 -13.52 0.16
C GLU A 1075 -5.83 -14.82 -0.32
N CYS A 1076 -5.64 -15.18 -1.60
CA CYS A 1076 -6.26 -16.35 -2.21
C CYS A 1076 -5.32 -17.58 -2.24
N LEU A 1077 -4.09 -17.45 -1.74
CA LEU A 1077 -3.09 -18.51 -1.78
C LEU A 1077 -3.06 -19.31 -0.48
N ASP A 1078 -2.94 -20.63 -0.60
CA ASP A 1078 -2.46 -21.44 0.51
C ASP A 1078 -0.94 -21.26 0.67
N ILE A 1079 -0.55 -20.43 1.65
CA ILE A 1079 0.86 -20.12 1.92
C ILE A 1079 1.70 -21.38 2.21
N PHE A 1080 1.13 -22.43 2.82
CA PHE A 1080 1.87 -23.64 3.15
C PHE A 1080 2.09 -24.56 1.94
N GLU A 1081 1.09 -24.68 1.07
CA GLU A 1081 1.25 -25.38 -0.20
C GLU A 1081 2.24 -24.63 -1.10
N PHE A 1082 2.13 -23.31 -1.17
CA PHE A 1082 3.09 -22.46 -1.87
C PHE A 1082 4.53 -22.65 -1.35
N LEU A 1083 4.71 -22.69 -0.03
CA LEU A 1083 6.02 -22.94 0.61
C LEU A 1083 6.59 -24.33 0.28
N ASN A 1084 5.77 -25.37 0.08
CA ASN A 1084 6.26 -26.69 -0.39
C ASN A 1084 6.98 -26.56 -1.73
N HIS A 1085 6.36 -25.86 -2.69
CA HIS A 1085 6.91 -25.71 -4.03
C HIS A 1085 8.11 -24.74 -4.08
N VAL A 1086 8.12 -23.72 -3.20
CA VAL A 1086 9.32 -22.89 -3.00
C VAL A 1086 10.49 -23.75 -2.49
N GLU A 1087 10.25 -24.66 -1.54
CA GLU A 1087 11.29 -25.57 -1.03
C GLU A 1087 11.88 -26.45 -2.15
N GLU A 1088 11.04 -26.98 -3.05
CA GLU A 1088 11.47 -27.74 -4.23
C GLU A 1088 12.30 -26.87 -5.19
N GLY A 1089 11.88 -25.64 -5.45
CA GLY A 1089 12.58 -24.71 -6.35
C GLY A 1089 13.95 -24.25 -5.82
N LEU A 1090 14.16 -24.20 -4.49
CA LEU A 1090 15.49 -23.94 -3.90
C LEU A 1090 16.51 -25.04 -4.25
N LYS A 1091 16.06 -26.22 -4.64
CA LYS A 1091 16.90 -27.38 -4.99
C LYS A 1091 17.07 -27.53 -6.52
N ASP A 1092 16.36 -26.77 -7.35
CA ASP A 1092 16.28 -26.93 -8.83
C ASP A 1092 17.46 -26.28 -9.59
N HIS A 1093 17.30 -25.88 -10.86
CA HIS A 1093 18.30 -25.23 -11.71
C HIS A 1093 18.67 -23.81 -11.24
N TYR A 1094 19.84 -23.32 -11.65
CA TYR A 1094 20.39 -22.01 -11.26
C TYR A 1094 19.39 -20.84 -11.42
N ASP A 1095 18.72 -20.72 -12.58
CA ASP A 1095 17.77 -19.61 -12.83
C ASP A 1095 16.54 -19.65 -11.92
N ILE A 1096 16.05 -20.86 -11.59
CA ILE A 1096 14.92 -21.06 -10.67
C ILE A 1096 15.34 -20.78 -9.22
N ARG A 1097 16.56 -21.19 -8.84
CA ARG A 1097 17.11 -20.87 -7.50
C ARG A 1097 17.20 -19.36 -7.27
N MET A 1098 17.66 -18.61 -8.27
CA MET A 1098 17.73 -17.16 -8.18
C MET A 1098 16.36 -16.54 -7.91
N LEU A 1099 15.33 -16.96 -8.67
CA LEU A 1099 13.97 -16.49 -8.49
C LEU A 1099 13.38 -16.89 -7.13
N THR A 1100 13.60 -18.14 -6.69
CA THR A 1100 13.10 -18.63 -5.39
C THR A 1100 13.79 -17.97 -4.19
N PHE A 1101 15.06 -17.58 -4.28
CA PHE A 1101 15.70 -16.77 -3.25
C PHE A 1101 15.05 -15.38 -3.10
N ILE A 1102 14.68 -14.75 -4.22
CA ILE A 1102 13.93 -13.48 -4.20
C ILE A 1102 12.52 -13.68 -3.63
N MET A 1103 11.82 -14.75 -4.05
CA MET A 1103 10.52 -15.12 -3.49
C MET A 1103 10.58 -15.32 -1.98
N LEU A 1104 11.64 -15.98 -1.48
CA LEU A 1104 11.84 -16.24 -0.06
C LEU A 1104 12.10 -14.94 0.72
N ALA A 1105 12.94 -14.05 0.18
CA ALA A 1105 13.17 -12.73 0.77
C ALA A 1105 11.88 -11.89 0.84
N ARG A 1106 11.02 -12.00 -0.18
CA ARG A 1106 9.72 -11.31 -0.21
C ARG A 1106 8.68 -11.93 0.71
N LEU A 1107 8.64 -13.26 0.80
CA LEU A 1107 7.80 -13.96 1.78
C LEU A 1107 8.21 -13.59 3.22
N ALA A 1108 9.51 -13.33 3.46
CA ALA A 1108 10.02 -12.94 4.78
C ALA A 1108 9.42 -11.62 5.28
N SER A 1109 9.10 -10.69 4.37
CA SER A 1109 8.40 -9.45 4.71
C SER A 1109 6.88 -9.60 4.74
N LEU A 1110 6.30 -10.37 3.80
CA LEU A 1110 4.84 -10.49 3.65
C LEU A 1110 4.18 -11.44 4.64
N CYS A 1111 4.78 -12.60 4.92
CA CYS A 1111 4.23 -13.64 5.79
C CYS A 1111 5.29 -14.21 6.76
N PRO A 1112 5.82 -13.41 7.71
CA PRO A 1112 6.88 -13.85 8.61
C PRO A 1112 6.48 -15.07 9.45
N SER A 1113 5.21 -15.13 9.87
CA SER A 1113 4.68 -16.21 10.72
C SER A 1113 4.71 -17.57 10.04
N ALA A 1114 4.35 -17.66 8.76
CA ALA A 1114 4.33 -18.92 8.02
C ALA A 1114 5.75 -19.43 7.70
N ILE A 1115 6.70 -18.53 7.48
CA ILE A 1115 8.12 -18.87 7.31
C ILE A 1115 8.71 -19.44 8.58
N VAL A 1116 8.48 -18.80 9.74
CA VAL A 1116 9.01 -19.26 11.03
C VAL A 1116 8.63 -20.72 11.28
N GLN A 1117 7.42 -21.12 10.89
CA GLN A 1117 6.93 -22.49 11.04
C GLN A 1117 7.67 -23.53 10.18
N ARG A 1118 8.25 -23.12 9.05
CA ARG A 1118 8.93 -24.03 8.09
C ARG A 1118 10.42 -23.72 7.93
N LEU A 1119 10.95 -22.86 8.79
CA LEU A 1119 12.30 -22.34 8.71
C LEU A 1119 13.35 -23.45 8.61
N ASP A 1120 13.21 -24.52 9.40
CA ASP A 1120 14.17 -25.63 9.43
C ASP A 1120 14.33 -26.31 8.05
N ARG A 1121 13.24 -26.45 7.29
CA ARG A 1121 13.25 -27.04 5.94
C ARG A 1121 13.81 -26.10 4.88
N LEU A 1122 13.64 -24.79 5.06
CA LEU A 1122 14.13 -23.76 4.13
C LEU A 1122 15.62 -23.47 4.30
N VAL A 1123 16.15 -23.61 5.52
CA VAL A 1123 17.56 -23.35 5.84
C VAL A 1123 18.50 -24.41 5.26
N GLU A 1124 18.06 -25.68 5.16
CA GLU A 1124 18.90 -26.76 4.63
C GLU A 1124 19.33 -26.54 3.16
N PRO A 1125 18.41 -26.23 2.20
CA PRO A 1125 18.79 -25.88 0.82
C PRO A 1125 19.71 -24.66 0.71
N LEU A 1126 19.49 -23.64 1.54
CA LEU A 1126 20.33 -22.43 1.59
C LEU A 1126 21.75 -22.78 2.07
N ARG A 1127 21.86 -23.61 3.12
CA ARG A 1127 23.15 -24.12 3.61
C ARG A 1127 23.88 -24.94 2.57
N ALA A 1128 23.18 -25.82 1.85
CA ALA A 1128 23.77 -26.61 0.78
C ALA A 1128 24.32 -25.72 -0.35
N THR A 1129 23.58 -24.68 -0.76
CA THR A 1129 24.01 -23.74 -1.80
C THR A 1129 25.27 -22.97 -1.39
N CYS A 1130 25.33 -22.50 -0.14
CA CYS A 1130 26.50 -21.78 0.37
C CYS A 1130 27.74 -22.69 0.47
N THR A 1131 27.57 -23.96 0.84
CA THR A 1131 28.68 -24.91 1.09
C THR A 1131 29.19 -25.63 -0.16
N THR A 1132 28.43 -25.65 -1.25
CA THR A 1132 28.81 -26.32 -2.51
C THR A 1132 30.08 -25.69 -3.10
N LYS A 1133 31.08 -26.50 -3.46
CA LYS A 1133 32.34 -26.07 -4.10
C LYS A 1133 32.42 -26.57 -5.55
N VAL A 1134 32.87 -25.70 -6.46
CA VAL A 1134 33.09 -26.01 -7.88
C VAL A 1134 34.43 -26.74 -8.06
N LYS A 1135 34.52 -27.66 -9.04
CA LYS A 1135 35.76 -28.41 -9.33
C LYS A 1135 36.86 -27.48 -9.85
N ALA A 1136 38.12 -27.69 -9.46
CA ALA A 1136 39.24 -26.82 -9.81
C ALA A 1136 39.55 -26.71 -11.32
N GLY A 1137 39.09 -27.64 -12.15
CA GLY A 1137 39.26 -27.62 -13.61
C GLY A 1137 38.13 -26.95 -14.40
N SER A 1138 37.21 -26.25 -13.73
CA SER A 1138 36.02 -25.64 -14.34
C SER A 1138 36.31 -24.28 -14.96
N VAL A 1139 35.47 -23.84 -15.90
CA VAL A 1139 35.65 -22.54 -16.58
C VAL A 1139 35.36 -21.39 -15.59
N LYS A 1140 36.05 -20.25 -15.74
CA LYS A 1140 35.86 -19.04 -14.90
C LYS A 1140 34.38 -18.65 -14.72
N GLN A 1141 33.57 -18.79 -15.78
CA GLN A 1141 32.14 -18.49 -15.76
C GLN A 1141 31.35 -19.35 -14.76
N GLU A 1142 31.76 -20.59 -14.50
CA GLU A 1142 31.09 -21.46 -13.50
C GLU A 1142 31.40 -21.02 -12.07
N PHE A 1143 32.61 -20.52 -11.82
CA PHE A 1143 32.96 -19.91 -10.53
C PHE A 1143 32.14 -18.64 -10.28
N GLU A 1144 32.04 -17.77 -11.28
CA GLU A 1144 31.25 -16.53 -11.21
C GLU A 1144 29.76 -16.83 -10.95
N LYS A 1145 29.16 -17.81 -11.65
CA LYS A 1145 27.79 -18.27 -11.41
C LYS A 1145 27.59 -18.76 -9.98
N GLN A 1146 28.51 -19.56 -9.45
CA GLN A 1146 28.38 -20.06 -8.08
C GLN A 1146 28.55 -18.94 -7.05
N GLU A 1147 29.44 -17.99 -7.27
CA GLU A 1147 29.63 -16.84 -6.38
C GLU A 1147 28.37 -15.95 -6.34
N GLU A 1148 27.76 -15.70 -7.49
CA GLU A 1148 26.51 -14.96 -7.60
C GLU A 1148 25.36 -15.68 -6.88
N LEU A 1149 25.27 -17.01 -7.06
CA LEU A 1149 24.27 -17.84 -6.40
C LEU A 1149 24.44 -17.82 -4.87
N ARG A 1150 25.69 -17.87 -4.37
CA ARG A 1150 25.99 -17.70 -2.94
C ARG A 1150 25.58 -16.32 -2.44
N ARG A 1151 25.90 -15.24 -3.17
CA ARG A 1151 25.52 -13.87 -2.81
C ARG A 1151 23.99 -13.72 -2.74
N SER A 1152 23.27 -14.28 -3.70
CA SER A 1152 21.80 -14.26 -3.73
C SER A 1152 21.17 -15.07 -2.58
N ALA A 1153 21.71 -16.26 -2.29
CA ALA A 1153 21.31 -17.04 -1.12
C ALA A 1153 21.53 -16.25 0.18
N MET A 1154 22.66 -15.54 0.31
CA MET A 1154 22.95 -14.69 1.47
C MET A 1154 21.97 -13.52 1.61
N ARG A 1155 21.47 -12.93 0.52
CA ARG A 1155 20.38 -11.92 0.58
C ARG A 1155 19.11 -12.50 1.18
N ALA A 1156 18.72 -13.70 0.74
CA ALA A 1156 17.55 -14.39 1.29
C ALA A 1156 17.72 -14.71 2.79
N VAL A 1157 18.93 -15.11 3.19
CA VAL A 1157 19.30 -15.37 4.59
C VAL A 1157 19.26 -14.07 5.42
N ALA A 1158 19.75 -12.95 4.89
CA ALA A 1158 19.66 -11.66 5.55
C ALA A 1158 18.20 -11.22 5.75
N ALA A 1159 17.34 -11.42 4.74
CA ALA A 1159 15.91 -11.16 4.85
C ALA A 1159 15.25 -12.05 5.91
N LEU A 1160 15.61 -13.34 5.98
CA LEU A 1160 15.14 -14.23 7.06
C LEU A 1160 15.56 -13.76 8.45
N LEU A 1161 16.81 -13.32 8.63
CA LEU A 1161 17.33 -12.81 9.91
C LEU A 1161 16.68 -11.49 10.34
N SER A 1162 16.09 -10.73 9.41
CA SER A 1162 15.34 -9.51 9.77
C SER A 1162 14.06 -9.79 10.57
N ILE A 1163 13.57 -11.03 10.58
CA ILE A 1163 12.38 -11.44 11.33
C ILE A 1163 12.75 -11.63 12.81
N LYS A 1164 12.06 -10.88 13.69
CA LYS A 1164 12.33 -10.78 15.14
C LYS A 1164 12.29 -12.08 15.95
N ASP A 1165 11.80 -13.19 15.37
CA ASP A 1165 11.72 -14.51 16.00
C ASP A 1165 12.59 -15.59 15.33
N VAL A 1166 13.16 -15.30 14.15
CA VAL A 1166 13.99 -16.28 13.40
C VAL A 1166 15.36 -16.48 14.04
N GLU A 1167 15.93 -15.45 14.67
CA GLU A 1167 17.19 -15.55 15.43
C GLU A 1167 17.11 -16.52 16.62
N LYS A 1168 15.89 -16.80 17.10
CA LYS A 1168 15.65 -17.69 18.24
C LYS A 1168 15.60 -19.17 17.84
N SER A 1169 15.46 -19.49 16.55
CA SER A 1169 15.45 -20.87 16.07
C SER A 1169 16.85 -21.50 16.12
N PRO A 1170 16.99 -22.75 16.59
CA PRO A 1170 18.28 -23.44 16.67
C PRO A 1170 18.92 -23.64 15.28
N ALA A 1171 18.16 -24.03 14.26
CA ALA A 1171 18.70 -24.30 12.92
C ALA A 1171 19.31 -23.05 12.26
N MET A 1172 18.70 -21.89 12.50
CA MET A 1172 19.17 -20.61 11.99
C MET A 1172 20.32 -20.03 12.81
N ALA A 1173 20.31 -20.20 14.14
CA ALA A 1173 21.44 -19.85 14.99
C ALA A 1173 22.70 -20.65 14.61
N ASP A 1174 22.57 -21.94 14.34
CA ASP A 1174 23.65 -22.81 13.86
C ASP A 1174 24.13 -22.42 12.45
N PHE A 1175 23.24 -21.90 11.61
CA PHE A 1175 23.64 -21.41 10.29
C PHE A 1175 24.34 -20.05 10.36
N ALA A 1176 23.82 -19.12 11.14
CA ALA A 1176 24.41 -17.80 11.35
C ALA A 1176 25.80 -17.90 11.98
N THR A 1177 26.01 -18.83 12.91
CA THR A 1177 27.35 -19.11 13.46
C THR A 1177 28.29 -19.67 12.41
N GLN A 1178 27.86 -20.63 11.58
CA GLN A 1178 28.66 -21.13 10.46
C GLN A 1178 29.08 -20.03 9.47
N ILE A 1179 28.15 -19.13 9.11
CA ILE A 1179 28.43 -17.99 8.23
C ILE A 1179 29.51 -17.08 8.83
N ARG A 1180 29.40 -16.77 10.13
CA ARG A 1180 30.38 -15.90 10.83
C ARG A 1180 31.74 -16.56 11.02
N THR A 1181 31.79 -17.87 11.23
CA THR A 1181 33.06 -18.61 11.39
C THR A 1181 33.83 -18.76 10.08
N ASN A 1182 33.15 -18.72 8.93
CA ASN A 1182 33.78 -18.84 7.62
C ASN A 1182 34.07 -17.44 7.04
N ALA A 1183 35.35 -17.06 6.99
CA ALA A 1183 35.78 -15.72 6.54
C ALA A 1183 35.29 -15.35 5.12
N GLU A 1184 35.17 -16.31 4.21
CA GLU A 1184 34.65 -16.07 2.84
C GLU A 1184 33.14 -15.79 2.86
N MET A 1185 32.39 -16.46 3.73
CA MET A 1185 30.94 -16.26 3.86
C MET A 1185 30.60 -14.99 4.63
N ALA A 1186 31.36 -14.67 5.68
CA ALA A 1186 31.20 -13.47 6.48
C ALA A 1186 31.41 -12.19 5.64
N THR A 1187 32.47 -12.16 4.82
CA THR A 1187 32.75 -11.03 3.92
C THR A 1187 31.64 -10.81 2.88
N ILE A 1188 31.11 -11.90 2.30
CA ILE A 1188 29.96 -11.81 1.38
C ILE A 1188 28.71 -11.32 2.13
N PHE A 1189 28.45 -11.82 3.33
CA PHE A 1189 27.29 -11.43 4.14
C PHE A 1189 27.34 -9.96 4.57
N GLU A 1190 28.50 -9.46 5.00
CA GLU A 1190 28.72 -8.04 5.32
C GLU A 1190 28.55 -7.14 4.10
N SER A 1191 29.05 -7.56 2.93
CA SER A 1191 28.86 -6.82 1.68
C SER A 1191 27.39 -6.67 1.29
N VAL A 1192 26.58 -7.69 1.58
CA VAL A 1192 25.14 -7.70 1.29
C VAL A 1192 24.35 -6.83 2.28
N GLN A 1193 24.77 -6.77 3.55
CA GLN A 1193 24.14 -5.90 4.56
C GLN A 1193 24.48 -4.42 4.37
N GLY A 1194 25.64 -4.10 3.78
CA GLY A 1194 26.07 -2.72 3.51
C GLY A 1194 25.42 -2.06 2.29
N ASP A 1195 24.71 -2.82 1.44
CA ASP A 1195 24.04 -2.28 0.25
C ASP A 1195 22.70 -1.62 0.61
N PRO A 1196 22.53 -0.29 0.40
CA PRO A 1196 21.31 0.44 0.76
C PRO A 1196 20.11 0.11 -0.15
N LEU A 1197 20.30 -0.72 -1.18
CA LEU A 1197 19.24 -1.26 -2.04
C LEU A 1197 18.46 -2.42 -1.40
N SER A 1198 18.82 -2.86 -0.19
CA SER A 1198 18.14 -3.92 0.57
C SER A 1198 16.66 -3.67 0.90
N GLY A 1199 16.14 -2.45 0.66
CA GLY A 1199 14.72 -2.11 0.80
C GLY A 1199 13.93 -1.99 -0.52
N ALA A 1200 14.59 -2.00 -1.67
CA ALA A 1200 13.94 -1.91 -2.97
C ALA A 1200 14.05 -3.27 -3.67
N VAL A 1201 12.98 -4.07 -3.57
CA VAL A 1201 12.80 -5.25 -4.41
C VAL A 1201 12.86 -4.77 -5.87
N GLU A 1202 13.96 -5.04 -6.57
CA GLU A 1202 14.05 -4.82 -8.01
C GLU A 1202 12.91 -5.61 -8.66
N SER A 1203 11.89 -4.90 -9.13
CA SER A 1203 11.01 -5.42 -10.17
C SER A 1203 11.91 -5.74 -11.35
N MET A 1204 12.10 -7.02 -11.66
CA MET A 1204 12.70 -7.40 -12.93
C MET A 1204 11.86 -6.75 -14.03
N ASP A 1205 12.39 -5.73 -14.69
CA ASP A 1205 11.87 -5.22 -15.95
C ASP A 1205 12.06 -6.34 -16.99
N THR A 1206 11.07 -7.22 -17.10
CA THR A 1206 10.91 -8.06 -18.29
C THR A 1206 10.12 -7.27 -19.33
N SER A 1207 10.74 -6.22 -19.87
CA SER A 1207 10.31 -5.57 -21.11
C SER A 1207 11.06 -6.17 -22.30
#